data_AF-A0A8H5SHN1-F1
#
_entry.id   AF-A0A8H5SHN1-F1
#
_cell.length_a   1.000
_cell.length_b   1.000
_cell.length_c   1.000
_cell.angle_alpha   90.00
_cell.angle_beta   90.00
_cell.angle_gamma   90.00
#
_symmetry.space_group_name_H-M   'P 1'
#
loop_
_entity.id
_entity.type
_entity.pdbx_description
1 polymer ?
#
loop_
_entity_poly.entity_id
_entity_poly.type
_entity_poly.pdbx_seq_one_letter_code
_entity_poly.pdbx_strand_id
1 'polypeptide(L)'
;MDRSRSTSPTLFRDGAATPDIESAATSVPPSQIDLSTGLDNEKQLEKRDIESDVGAWLCVFASMLFLISSYGFMNSLGTIQSHLTLNELNGYSVSQVGWISGTYLFLSLIFNFQIGSILDRYGPQILGPIAAAFSTVTFLLLAECTQYWHFILCLGLFGSIGSGIGAVTAIGVIGKLFTRRRGLAMGIAVMGTSLGGIIYPMMLRATFGKLGWAWSMRLVALVIACITSLGVLCYLPFRRLTEGKSTAQKPQSFSLDLSAFKSLSFVVTALGICMVEFVNYGISGLLPTIARGAGFSTEDGYTLLSILGACSCLGRFSIGFVGDKVGPFNAMIATMLVILVFISSIFIPFSTTSAPLMYTFTALWGYCSGSFYVLSPLCTGKTCEPQDYARYFEYAIAHQMKTRRIVGPLDQRKRLTRCQSCARRRIKCEGGTPCEYCVRMKKICQPQAATVSELKFVSHSVVPQHISNLQPQTSDKPGSIYLKTFFLFLQRCEFTPEFANLGSEFLPLIQACAPLREATVAIGALEISRSPSTRSSDELRSPYHFSLKSYSKALTSLQHYIQSPRALHCQGVLWCTLLLGLFELMIEVSGGQWAKHMLYGTSKILELSGTDSRSDYLRCQSFETFRLLEANRAILYGEDSVLSDYTCTGQPDLITSNPLDEILNFMIKISSFISSIKLNQFQEINDTIIQI
;
A
#
# COMPACT_ATOMS: atom_id res chain seq x y z
N MET A 1 74.61 -28.83 -9.81
CA MET A 1 75.67 -29.45 -10.63
C MET A 1 75.01 -29.82 -11.94
N ASP A 2 75.28 -29.26 -13.11
CA ASP A 2 76.31 -28.33 -13.59
C ASP A 2 75.78 -27.77 -14.93
N ARG A 3 75.85 -26.45 -15.15
CA ARG A 3 76.68 -25.78 -16.20
C ARG A 3 76.53 -26.37 -17.61
N SER A 4 76.31 -25.61 -18.68
CA SER A 4 76.45 -24.17 -18.92
C SER A 4 76.12 -23.82 -20.37
N ARG A 5 75.52 -22.62 -20.57
CA ARG A 5 75.81 -21.56 -21.59
C ARG A 5 75.77 -21.91 -23.09
N SER A 6 75.39 -21.05 -24.04
CA SER A 6 74.84 -19.68 -24.17
C SER A 6 74.92 -19.41 -25.69
N THR A 7 73.93 -18.91 -26.42
CA THR A 7 73.54 -17.51 -26.72
C THR A 7 72.82 -17.63 -28.08
N SER A 8 71.74 -16.95 -28.49
CA SER A 8 71.05 -15.72 -28.09
C SER A 8 69.66 -15.72 -28.79
N PRO A 9 68.74 -14.81 -28.41
CA PRO A 9 67.28 -14.98 -28.50
C PRO A 9 66.70 -14.20 -29.71
N THR A 10 65.41 -14.11 -30.08
CA THR A 10 64.07 -14.18 -29.45
C THR A 10 63.08 -14.33 -30.62
N LEU A 11 62.26 -15.39 -30.72
CA LEU A 11 60.88 -15.58 -30.21
C LEU A 11 59.76 -15.19 -31.20
N PHE A 12 59.00 -16.21 -31.56
CA PHE A 12 57.80 -16.23 -32.40
C PHE A 12 56.55 -15.81 -31.59
N ARG A 13 55.65 -15.09 -32.27
CA ARG A 13 54.17 -15.17 -32.30
C ARG A 13 53.26 -14.73 -31.14
N ASP A 14 52.21 -14.03 -31.61
CA ASP A 14 50.79 -14.04 -31.26
C ASP A 14 50.22 -13.01 -30.25
N GLY A 15 49.21 -12.27 -30.74
CA GLY A 15 48.05 -11.84 -29.93
C GLY A 15 47.69 -10.35 -29.88
N ALA A 16 46.52 -10.03 -30.46
CA ALA A 16 45.49 -9.06 -30.01
C ALA A 16 45.69 -7.51 -30.10
N ALA A 17 44.63 -6.87 -30.64
CA ALA A 17 44.08 -5.51 -30.41
C ALA A 17 45.00 -4.30 -30.73
N THR A 18 44.64 -3.20 -31.40
CA THR A 18 43.42 -2.41 -31.69
C THR A 18 43.68 -1.62 -33.01
N PRO A 19 42.75 -0.81 -33.55
CA PRO A 19 43.20 0.58 -33.72
C PRO A 19 42.15 1.66 -33.44
N ASP A 20 42.69 2.79 -33.00
CA ASP A 20 42.06 4.07 -32.75
C ASP A 20 41.66 4.82 -34.04
N ILE A 21 40.59 5.58 -33.87
CA ILE A 21 40.08 6.70 -34.68
C ILE A 21 40.92 7.93 -34.26
N GLU A 22 41.40 8.84 -35.12
CA GLU A 22 40.65 10.01 -35.65
C GLU A 22 41.59 10.93 -36.48
N SER A 23 41.14 11.44 -37.65
CA SER A 23 41.11 12.89 -37.98
C SER A 23 40.61 13.18 -39.41
N ALA A 24 39.50 13.94 -39.47
CA ALA A 24 39.08 15.04 -40.38
C ALA A 24 39.30 14.94 -41.91
N ALA A 25 38.46 15.47 -42.82
CA ALA A 25 37.13 16.10 -42.88
C ALA A 25 36.89 16.38 -44.39
N THR A 26 35.70 16.25 -45.00
CA THR A 26 34.78 17.34 -45.48
C THR A 26 33.66 16.65 -46.31
N SER A 27 32.37 16.69 -45.94
CA SER A 27 31.33 17.73 -46.06
C SER A 27 30.31 17.45 -47.19
N VAL A 28 29.13 16.95 -46.84
CA VAL A 28 27.90 16.92 -47.67
C VAL A 28 26.74 17.32 -46.74
N PRO A 29 25.78 18.18 -47.18
CA PRO A 29 24.81 18.78 -46.26
C PRO A 29 23.72 17.78 -45.86
N PRO A 30 23.23 17.78 -44.60
CA PRO A 30 22.15 16.91 -44.19
C PRO A 30 20.80 17.51 -44.63
N SER A 31 20.17 16.83 -45.58
CA SER A 31 18.73 16.91 -45.82
C SER A 31 17.97 16.53 -44.54
N GLN A 32 16.91 17.29 -44.25
CA GLN A 32 15.93 17.06 -43.21
C GLN A 32 15.52 15.57 -43.16
N ILE A 33 15.98 14.87 -42.13
CA ILE A 33 15.38 13.62 -41.69
C ILE A 33 14.14 14.03 -40.89
N ASP A 34 12.97 13.62 -41.37
CA ASP A 34 11.66 13.91 -40.80
C ASP A 34 11.60 13.60 -39.29
N LEU A 35 11.80 14.63 -38.46
CA LEU A 35 11.59 14.62 -37.01
C LEU A 35 10.09 14.69 -36.64
N SER A 36 9.20 14.69 -37.64
CA SER A 36 7.74 14.70 -37.49
C SER A 36 7.17 13.29 -37.25
N THR A 37 7.74 12.25 -37.86
CA THR A 37 7.26 10.86 -37.71
C THR A 37 7.68 10.21 -36.38
N GLY A 38 8.74 10.70 -35.74
CA GLY A 38 9.13 10.27 -34.38
C GLY A 38 8.20 10.84 -33.29
N LEU A 39 7.77 12.09 -33.44
CA LEU A 39 6.89 12.76 -32.47
C LEU A 39 5.45 12.23 -32.49
N ASP A 40 5.00 11.72 -33.64
CA ASP A 40 3.68 11.09 -33.76
C ASP A 40 3.66 9.68 -33.15
N ASN A 41 4.77 8.94 -33.21
CA ASN A 41 4.89 7.62 -32.59
C ASN A 41 5.01 7.68 -31.07
N GLU A 42 5.72 8.68 -30.51
CA GLU A 42 5.75 8.89 -29.05
C GLU A 42 4.41 9.37 -28.49
N LYS A 43 3.65 10.18 -29.25
CA LYS A 43 2.28 10.58 -28.87
C LYS A 43 1.24 9.47 -29.04
N GLN A 44 1.46 8.48 -29.92
CA GLN A 44 0.57 7.33 -30.08
C GLN A 44 0.74 6.26 -29.00
N LEU A 45 1.90 6.18 -28.34
CA LEU A 45 2.11 5.29 -27.20
C LEU A 45 1.36 5.77 -25.95
N GLU A 46 1.04 7.06 -25.88
CA GLU A 46 0.13 7.64 -24.91
C GLU A 46 -1.33 7.44 -25.38
N LYS A 47 -2.04 6.49 -24.74
CA LYS A 47 -3.52 6.30 -24.73
C LYS A 47 -4.14 5.23 -25.65
N ARG A 48 -3.52 4.06 -25.81
CA ARG A 48 -4.28 2.84 -26.21
C ARG A 48 -5.13 2.37 -25.02
N ASP A 49 -6.47 2.42 -25.12
CA ASP A 49 -7.38 1.93 -24.07
C ASP A 49 -7.30 0.38 -24.02
N ILE A 50 -6.43 -0.14 -23.16
CA ILE A 50 -6.19 -1.59 -22.95
C ILE A 50 -7.52 -2.31 -22.68
N GLU A 51 -8.47 -1.67 -21.99
CA GLU A 51 -9.78 -2.29 -21.64
C GLU A 51 -10.71 -2.45 -22.85
N SER A 52 -10.45 -1.74 -23.94
CA SER A 52 -11.20 -1.85 -25.20
C SER A 52 -10.65 -2.92 -26.15
N ASP A 53 -9.44 -3.41 -25.88
CA ASP A 53 -8.80 -4.44 -26.69
C ASP A 53 -9.49 -5.81 -26.46
N VAL A 54 -9.78 -6.52 -27.55
CA VAL A 54 -10.29 -7.90 -27.52
C VAL A 54 -9.33 -8.80 -26.75
N GLY A 55 -8.02 -8.52 -26.81
CA GLY A 55 -7.01 -9.24 -26.04
C GLY A 55 -7.22 -9.18 -24.53
N ALA A 56 -7.72 -8.06 -23.98
CA ALA A 56 -7.98 -7.94 -22.55
C ALA A 56 -9.21 -8.77 -22.14
N TRP A 57 -10.25 -8.81 -22.97
CA TRP A 57 -11.42 -9.66 -22.74
C TRP A 57 -11.11 -11.16 -22.94
N LEU A 58 -10.17 -11.50 -23.81
CA LEU A 58 -9.65 -12.87 -23.92
C LEU A 58 -8.93 -13.29 -22.64
N CYS A 59 -8.20 -12.38 -21.99
CA CYS A 59 -7.61 -12.63 -20.67
C CYS A 59 -8.68 -12.80 -19.57
N VAL A 60 -9.81 -12.08 -19.64
CA VAL A 60 -10.95 -12.32 -18.71
C VAL A 60 -11.54 -13.71 -18.92
N PHE A 61 -11.70 -14.14 -20.16
CA PHE A 61 -12.15 -15.49 -20.47
C PHE A 61 -11.16 -16.56 -19.99
N ALA A 62 -9.85 -16.34 -20.16
CA ALA A 62 -8.82 -17.19 -19.58
C ALA A 62 -8.94 -17.29 -18.05
N SER A 63 -9.07 -16.16 -17.36
CA SER A 63 -9.30 -16.11 -15.92
C SER A 63 -10.53 -16.91 -15.50
N MET A 64 -11.62 -16.83 -16.26
CA MET A 64 -12.82 -17.64 -16.02
C MET A 64 -12.54 -19.15 -16.11
N LEU A 65 -11.80 -19.60 -17.13
CA LEU A 65 -11.45 -21.01 -17.31
C LEU A 65 -10.59 -21.55 -16.16
N PHE A 66 -9.59 -20.79 -15.70
CA PHE A 66 -8.79 -21.16 -14.53
C PHE A 66 -9.63 -21.21 -13.25
N LEU A 67 -10.57 -20.26 -13.08
CA LEU A 67 -11.46 -20.22 -11.93
C LEU A 67 -12.48 -21.35 -11.93
N ILE A 68 -12.91 -21.85 -13.10
CA ILE A 68 -13.69 -23.11 -13.22
C ILE A 68 -12.89 -24.25 -12.59
N SER A 69 -11.63 -24.46 -13.00
CA SER A 69 -10.82 -25.58 -12.50
C SER A 69 -10.37 -25.47 -11.05
N SER A 70 -10.16 -24.25 -10.54
CA SER A 70 -9.69 -24.03 -9.16
C SER A 70 -10.87 -24.00 -8.19
N TYR A 71 -11.43 -22.83 -7.92
CA TYR A 71 -12.52 -22.68 -6.95
C TYR A 71 -13.82 -23.37 -7.38
N GLY A 72 -14.04 -23.58 -8.68
CA GLY A 72 -15.19 -24.36 -9.13
C GLY A 72 -15.13 -25.82 -8.71
N PHE A 73 -13.95 -26.45 -8.77
CA PHE A 73 -13.75 -27.79 -8.23
C PHE A 73 -13.86 -27.81 -6.70
N MET A 74 -13.37 -26.78 -6.01
CA MET A 74 -13.46 -26.64 -4.55
C MET A 74 -14.89 -26.73 -4.01
N ASN A 75 -15.88 -26.22 -4.77
CA ASN A 75 -17.30 -26.35 -4.43
C ASN A 75 -17.82 -27.81 -4.46
N SER A 76 -17.07 -28.74 -5.05
CA SER A 76 -17.43 -30.14 -5.25
C SER A 76 -16.77 -31.08 -4.23
N LEU A 77 -15.97 -30.56 -3.31
CA LEU A 77 -15.26 -31.36 -2.30
C LEU A 77 -16.21 -32.19 -1.45
N GLY A 78 -17.41 -31.69 -1.15
CA GLY A 78 -18.41 -32.44 -0.39
C GLY A 78 -18.86 -33.72 -1.10
N THR A 79 -18.99 -33.70 -2.43
CA THR A 79 -19.34 -34.89 -3.24
C THR A 79 -18.23 -35.92 -3.20
N ILE A 80 -16.97 -35.48 -3.29
CA ILE A 80 -15.81 -36.37 -3.22
C ILE A 80 -15.66 -36.95 -1.82
N GLN A 81 -15.77 -36.12 -0.79
CA GLN A 81 -15.70 -36.55 0.60
C GLN A 81 -16.76 -37.61 0.92
N SER A 82 -18.01 -37.39 0.47
CA SER A 82 -19.09 -38.38 0.65
C SER A 82 -18.77 -39.69 -0.06
N HIS A 83 -18.22 -39.66 -1.26
CA HIS A 83 -17.88 -40.89 -1.99
C HIS A 83 -16.69 -41.63 -1.34
N LEU A 84 -15.67 -40.90 -0.91
CA LEU A 84 -14.52 -41.44 -0.19
C LEU A 84 -14.95 -42.13 1.10
N THR A 85 -15.82 -41.50 1.90
CA THR A 85 -16.33 -42.10 3.14
C THR A 85 -17.14 -43.37 2.89
N LEU A 86 -17.93 -43.43 1.82
CA LEU A 86 -18.81 -44.58 1.57
C LEU A 86 -18.10 -45.77 0.92
N ASN A 87 -17.07 -45.53 0.10
CA ASN A 87 -16.43 -46.55 -0.72
C ASN A 87 -14.96 -46.78 -0.33
N GLU A 88 -14.07 -45.91 -0.80
CA GLU A 88 -12.60 -46.11 -0.72
C GLU A 88 -12.07 -46.12 0.73
N LEU A 89 -12.66 -45.32 1.62
CA LEU A 89 -12.23 -45.13 3.01
C LEU A 89 -13.33 -45.52 4.02
N ASN A 90 -14.14 -46.54 3.70
CA ASN A 90 -15.22 -47.02 4.57
C ASN A 90 -14.77 -47.37 6.01
N GLY A 91 -13.49 -47.71 6.21
CA GLY A 91 -12.90 -47.96 7.53
C GLY A 91 -12.56 -46.73 8.39
N TYR A 92 -12.68 -45.51 7.84
CA TYR A 92 -12.29 -44.27 8.52
C TYR A 92 -13.51 -43.45 8.97
N SER A 93 -13.36 -42.70 10.07
CA SER A 93 -14.41 -41.81 10.55
C SER A 93 -14.64 -40.62 9.60
N VAL A 94 -15.87 -40.08 9.57
CA VAL A 94 -16.23 -38.90 8.77
C VAL A 94 -15.30 -37.70 9.06
N SER A 95 -14.89 -37.54 10.32
CA SER A 95 -13.94 -36.50 10.75
C SER A 95 -12.55 -36.69 10.12
N GLN A 96 -12.04 -37.93 10.11
CA GLN A 96 -10.76 -38.25 9.46
C GLN A 96 -10.81 -37.97 7.95
N VAL A 97 -11.85 -38.40 7.24
CA VAL A 97 -11.99 -38.10 5.80
C VAL A 97 -12.13 -36.58 5.58
N GLY A 98 -12.77 -35.86 6.49
CA GLY A 98 -12.88 -34.40 6.46
C GLY A 98 -11.54 -33.66 6.52
N TRP A 99 -10.50 -34.23 7.13
CA TRP A 99 -9.16 -33.64 7.11
C TRP A 99 -8.58 -33.52 5.71
N ILE A 100 -8.94 -34.39 4.76
CA ILE A 100 -8.44 -34.31 3.38
C ILE A 100 -8.90 -32.98 2.74
N SER A 101 -10.19 -32.69 2.78
CA SER A 101 -10.78 -31.45 2.28
C SER A 101 -10.31 -30.24 3.11
N GLY A 102 -10.20 -30.39 4.44
CA GLY A 102 -9.73 -29.34 5.34
C GLY A 102 -8.29 -28.93 5.08
N THR A 103 -7.39 -29.89 4.86
CA THR A 103 -5.98 -29.63 4.52
C THR A 103 -5.86 -28.97 3.15
N TYR A 104 -6.66 -29.38 2.16
CA TYR A 104 -6.72 -28.69 0.86
C TYR A 104 -7.13 -27.21 1.01
N LEU A 105 -8.20 -26.93 1.75
CA LEU A 105 -8.61 -25.55 2.01
C LEU A 105 -7.52 -24.76 2.76
N PHE A 106 -6.96 -25.33 3.83
CA PHE A 106 -5.93 -24.67 4.63
C PHE A 106 -4.65 -24.36 3.84
N LEU A 107 -4.14 -25.34 3.09
CA LEU A 107 -2.93 -25.16 2.29
C LEU A 107 -3.15 -24.21 1.11
N SER A 108 -4.35 -24.18 0.52
CA SER A 108 -4.67 -23.21 -0.52
C SER A 108 -4.49 -21.76 -0.03
N LEU A 109 -4.92 -21.46 1.19
CA LEU A 109 -4.75 -20.13 1.81
C LEU A 109 -3.27 -19.78 2.01
N ILE A 110 -2.45 -20.74 2.44
CA ILE A 110 -1.00 -20.55 2.67
C ILE A 110 -0.26 -20.32 1.35
N PHE A 111 -0.53 -21.14 0.33
CA PHE A 111 0.19 -21.02 -0.94
C PHE A 111 -0.23 -19.78 -1.71
N ASN A 112 -1.51 -19.40 -1.68
CA ASN A 112 -2.01 -18.20 -2.33
C ASN A 112 -1.25 -16.94 -1.90
N PHE A 113 -0.91 -16.84 -0.62
CA PHE A 113 -0.16 -15.72 -0.05
C PHE A 113 1.19 -15.45 -0.74
N GLN A 114 1.89 -16.50 -1.20
CA GLN A 114 3.20 -16.37 -1.85
C GLN A 114 3.09 -16.19 -3.37
N ILE A 115 2.01 -16.70 -3.98
CA ILE A 115 1.84 -16.71 -5.43
C ILE A 115 1.63 -15.29 -5.99
N GLY A 116 1.05 -14.37 -5.21
CA GLY A 116 0.84 -12.99 -5.65
C GLY A 116 2.13 -12.29 -6.12
N SER A 117 3.22 -12.39 -5.34
CA SER A 117 4.52 -11.79 -5.71
C SER A 117 5.18 -12.52 -6.88
N ILE A 118 4.97 -13.83 -7.00
CA ILE A 118 5.45 -14.64 -8.12
C ILE A 118 4.74 -14.21 -9.41
N LEU A 119 3.44 -13.90 -9.35
CA LEU A 119 2.65 -13.37 -10.46
C LEU A 119 3.15 -12.01 -10.92
N ASP A 120 3.56 -11.15 -10.00
CA ASP A 120 4.12 -9.85 -10.33
C ASP A 120 5.45 -9.97 -11.08
N ARG A 121 6.27 -10.97 -10.74
CA ARG A 121 7.59 -11.18 -11.35
C ARG A 121 7.55 -11.94 -12.68
N TYR A 122 6.81 -13.04 -12.76
CA TYR A 122 6.87 -13.97 -13.89
C TYR A 122 5.67 -13.85 -14.84
N GLY A 123 4.58 -13.22 -14.38
CA GLY A 123 3.36 -13.03 -15.16
C GLY A 123 2.59 -14.33 -15.44
N PRO A 124 1.37 -14.22 -16.00
CA PRO A 124 0.47 -15.34 -16.23
C PRO A 124 0.95 -16.32 -17.30
N GLN A 125 1.89 -15.92 -18.17
CA GLN A 125 2.40 -16.78 -19.24
C GLN A 125 3.23 -17.95 -18.72
N ILE A 126 3.91 -17.77 -17.57
CA ILE A 126 4.68 -18.83 -16.92
C ILE A 126 3.82 -19.54 -15.87
N LEU A 127 3.05 -18.79 -15.09
CA LEU A 127 2.22 -19.36 -14.02
C LEU A 127 1.01 -20.15 -14.55
N GLY A 128 0.43 -19.76 -15.69
CA GLY A 128 -0.70 -20.46 -16.30
C GLY A 128 -0.39 -21.93 -16.65
N PRO A 129 0.67 -22.22 -17.44
CA PRO A 129 1.09 -23.59 -17.72
C PRO A 129 1.43 -24.39 -16.46
N ILE A 130 2.06 -23.77 -15.46
CA ILE A 130 2.39 -24.42 -14.19
C ILE A 130 1.10 -24.81 -13.46
N ALA A 131 0.12 -23.90 -13.34
CA ALA A 131 -1.18 -24.23 -12.75
C ALA A 131 -1.89 -25.36 -13.50
N ALA A 132 -1.92 -25.30 -14.84
CA ALA A 132 -2.54 -26.34 -15.67
C ALA A 132 -1.90 -27.71 -15.44
N ALA A 133 -0.57 -27.77 -15.38
CA ALA A 133 0.19 -29.01 -15.12
C ALA A 133 -0.10 -29.55 -13.71
N PHE A 134 0.04 -28.73 -12.67
CA PHE A 134 -0.20 -29.16 -11.29
C PHE A 134 -1.64 -29.61 -11.05
N SER A 135 -2.63 -28.85 -11.57
CA SER A 135 -4.04 -29.22 -11.45
C SER A 135 -4.35 -30.53 -12.18
N THR A 136 -3.84 -30.73 -13.39
CA THR A 136 -4.07 -31.98 -14.15
C THR A 136 -3.41 -33.18 -13.47
N VAL A 137 -2.14 -33.05 -13.10
CA VAL A 137 -1.38 -34.12 -12.43
C VAL A 137 -2.02 -34.50 -11.11
N THR A 138 -2.54 -33.53 -10.34
CA THR A 138 -3.27 -33.80 -9.09
C THR A 138 -4.39 -34.81 -9.31
N PHE A 139 -5.24 -34.61 -10.30
CA PHE A 139 -6.40 -35.49 -10.53
C PHE A 139 -6.02 -36.83 -11.16
N LEU A 140 -4.95 -36.87 -11.97
CA LEU A 140 -4.40 -38.13 -12.45
C LEU A 140 -3.81 -38.97 -11.31
N LEU A 141 -3.08 -38.35 -10.39
CA LEU A 141 -2.56 -39.05 -9.20
C LEU A 141 -3.69 -39.45 -8.25
N LEU A 142 -4.72 -38.61 -8.11
CA LEU A 142 -5.88 -38.91 -7.29
C LEU A 142 -6.65 -40.15 -7.76
N ALA A 143 -6.63 -40.43 -9.07
CA ALA A 143 -7.22 -41.63 -9.65
C ALA A 143 -6.52 -42.93 -9.21
N GLU A 144 -5.22 -42.87 -8.90
CA GLU A 144 -4.40 -44.03 -8.49
C GLU A 144 -4.23 -44.12 -6.95
N CYS A 145 -4.84 -43.22 -6.20
CA CYS A 145 -4.73 -43.19 -4.75
C CYS A 145 -5.53 -44.34 -4.11
N THR A 146 -4.86 -45.17 -3.31
CA THR A 146 -5.47 -46.27 -2.55
C THR A 146 -5.40 -46.09 -1.02
N GLN A 147 -4.47 -45.26 -0.52
CA GLN A 147 -4.22 -45.10 0.92
C GLN A 147 -4.61 -43.69 1.38
N TYR A 148 -5.08 -43.56 2.63
CA TYR A 148 -5.50 -42.28 3.22
C TYR A 148 -4.49 -41.15 3.04
N TRP A 149 -3.20 -41.42 3.28
CA TRP A 149 -2.14 -40.42 3.15
C TRP A 149 -1.88 -40.01 1.69
N HIS A 150 -2.14 -40.89 0.71
CA HIS A 150 -2.07 -40.54 -0.72
C HIS A 150 -3.09 -39.44 -1.05
N PHE A 151 -4.32 -39.54 -0.52
CA PHE A 151 -5.37 -38.54 -0.74
C PHE A 151 -5.02 -37.18 -0.12
N ILE A 152 -4.48 -37.17 1.11
CA ILE A 152 -4.01 -35.93 1.75
C ILE A 152 -2.90 -35.26 0.94
N LEU A 153 -1.94 -36.05 0.44
CA LEU A 153 -0.80 -35.50 -0.29
C LEU A 153 -1.22 -35.02 -1.69
N CYS A 154 -1.97 -35.83 -2.43
CA CYS A 154 -2.41 -35.47 -3.78
C CYS A 154 -3.43 -34.32 -3.77
N LEU A 155 -4.54 -34.48 -3.05
CA LEU A 155 -5.58 -33.44 -3.04
C LEU A 155 -5.15 -32.24 -2.18
N GLY A 156 -4.61 -32.50 -0.98
CA GLY A 156 -4.22 -31.45 -0.05
C GLY A 156 -3.03 -30.62 -0.53
N LEU A 157 -1.88 -31.24 -0.83
CA LEU A 157 -0.67 -30.48 -1.20
C LEU A 157 -0.67 -30.09 -2.68
N PHE A 158 -0.68 -31.06 -3.59
CA PHE A 158 -0.58 -30.79 -5.03
C PHE A 158 -1.80 -30.04 -5.56
N GLY A 159 -3.00 -30.44 -5.11
CA GLY A 159 -4.23 -29.76 -5.47
C GLY A 159 -4.23 -28.30 -5.04
N SER A 160 -3.78 -28.00 -3.81
CA SER A 160 -3.73 -26.61 -3.32
C SER A 160 -2.77 -25.75 -4.11
N ILE A 161 -1.60 -26.28 -4.47
CA ILE A 161 -0.62 -25.55 -5.28
C ILE A 161 -1.21 -25.25 -6.66
N GLY A 162 -1.75 -26.25 -7.37
CA GLY A 162 -2.31 -26.05 -8.70
C GLY A 162 -3.51 -25.09 -8.71
N SER A 163 -4.48 -25.34 -7.83
CA SER A 163 -5.68 -24.50 -7.72
C SER A 163 -5.37 -23.08 -7.26
N GLY A 164 -4.44 -22.91 -6.31
CA GLY A 164 -3.99 -21.62 -5.82
C GLY A 164 -3.28 -20.80 -6.90
N ILE A 165 -2.35 -21.42 -7.65
CA ILE A 165 -1.66 -20.72 -8.75
C ILE A 165 -2.67 -20.24 -9.79
N GLY A 166 -3.61 -21.10 -10.18
CA GLY A 166 -4.66 -20.74 -11.14
C GLY A 166 -5.56 -19.59 -10.67
N ALA A 167 -6.03 -19.66 -9.42
CA ALA A 167 -6.96 -18.67 -8.85
C ALA A 167 -6.31 -17.30 -8.68
N VAL A 168 -5.12 -17.23 -8.07
CA VAL A 168 -4.39 -15.98 -7.84
C VAL A 168 -4.00 -15.33 -9.16
N THR A 169 -3.53 -16.13 -10.12
CA THR A 169 -3.20 -15.65 -11.47
C THR A 169 -4.43 -15.03 -12.15
N ALA A 170 -5.58 -15.70 -12.08
CA ALA A 170 -6.82 -15.24 -12.69
C ALA A 170 -7.30 -13.89 -12.13
N ILE A 171 -7.32 -13.74 -10.80
CA ILE A 171 -7.76 -12.51 -10.12
C ILE A 171 -6.75 -11.37 -10.33
N GLY A 172 -5.46 -11.67 -10.22
CA GLY A 172 -4.38 -10.70 -10.37
C GLY A 172 -4.30 -10.11 -11.78
N VAL A 173 -4.46 -10.92 -12.82
CA VAL A 173 -4.49 -10.47 -14.23
C VAL A 173 -5.57 -9.43 -14.47
N ILE A 174 -6.79 -9.69 -13.97
CA ILE A 174 -7.92 -8.75 -14.13
C ILE A 174 -7.64 -7.45 -13.39
N GLY A 175 -7.09 -7.53 -12.18
CA GLY A 175 -6.73 -6.34 -11.40
C GLY A 175 -5.67 -5.46 -12.05
N LYS A 176 -4.78 -6.04 -12.86
CA LYS A 176 -3.75 -5.30 -13.60
C LYS A 176 -4.27 -4.70 -14.92
N LEU A 177 -5.17 -5.41 -15.62
CA LEU A 177 -5.68 -5.01 -16.92
C LEU A 177 -6.85 -4.01 -16.84
N PHE A 178 -7.73 -4.14 -15.85
CA PHE A 178 -8.97 -3.36 -15.77
C PHE A 178 -9.00 -2.43 -14.56
N THR A 179 -9.34 -1.17 -14.82
CA THR A 179 -9.49 -0.09 -13.84
C THR A 179 -10.89 0.52 -13.84
N ARG A 180 -11.45 0.84 -15.03
CA ARG A 180 -12.77 1.46 -15.19
C ARG A 180 -13.90 0.43 -15.20
N ARG A 181 -13.69 -0.74 -15.83
CA ARG A 181 -14.67 -1.84 -15.91
C ARG A 181 -14.27 -3.05 -15.07
N ARG A 182 -13.60 -2.80 -13.95
CA ARG A 182 -12.95 -3.84 -13.13
C ARG A 182 -13.98 -4.79 -12.51
N GLY A 183 -15.10 -4.28 -12.04
CA GLY A 183 -16.17 -5.07 -11.44
C GLY A 183 -16.87 -5.96 -12.46
N LEU A 184 -17.16 -5.45 -13.65
CA LEU A 184 -17.71 -6.27 -14.74
C LEU A 184 -16.74 -7.39 -15.15
N ALA A 185 -15.46 -7.07 -15.36
CA ALA A 185 -14.45 -8.06 -15.73
C ALA A 185 -14.25 -9.13 -14.63
N MET A 186 -14.19 -8.71 -13.36
CA MET A 186 -14.10 -9.62 -12.21
C MET A 186 -15.35 -10.50 -12.09
N GLY A 187 -16.54 -9.92 -12.30
CA GLY A 187 -17.82 -10.63 -12.27
C GLY A 187 -17.87 -11.77 -13.28
N ILE A 188 -17.48 -11.52 -14.53
CA ILE A 188 -17.44 -12.53 -15.59
C ILE A 188 -16.42 -13.63 -15.27
N ALA A 189 -15.24 -13.28 -14.75
CA ALA A 189 -14.24 -14.28 -14.42
C ALA A 189 -14.66 -15.17 -13.23
N VAL A 190 -15.14 -14.57 -12.14
CA VAL A 190 -15.55 -15.29 -10.93
C VAL A 190 -16.80 -16.14 -11.17
N MET A 191 -17.63 -15.79 -12.16
CA MET A 191 -18.74 -16.62 -12.65
C MET A 191 -18.29 -18.05 -12.99
N GLY A 192 -17.05 -18.23 -13.45
CA GLY A 192 -16.45 -19.54 -13.70
C GLY A 192 -16.49 -20.48 -12.49
N THR A 193 -16.33 -19.95 -11.27
CA THR A 193 -16.37 -20.79 -10.06
C THR A 193 -17.78 -21.36 -9.79
N SER A 194 -18.86 -20.68 -10.21
CA SER A 194 -20.23 -21.22 -10.16
C SER A 194 -20.42 -22.32 -11.20
N LEU A 195 -19.92 -22.08 -12.43
CA LEU A 195 -20.02 -23.05 -13.51
C LEU A 195 -19.29 -24.35 -13.15
N GLY A 196 -18.08 -24.27 -12.60
CA GLY A 196 -17.37 -25.46 -12.11
C GLY A 196 -18.12 -26.18 -10.99
N GLY A 197 -18.74 -25.44 -10.07
CA GLY A 197 -19.58 -26.01 -9.01
C GLY A 197 -20.84 -26.73 -9.50
N ILE A 198 -21.25 -26.53 -10.76
CA ILE A 198 -22.33 -27.29 -11.41
C ILE A 198 -21.76 -28.46 -12.22
N ILE A 199 -20.72 -28.19 -13.03
CA ILE A 199 -20.12 -29.17 -13.94
C ILE A 199 -19.55 -30.38 -13.18
N TYR A 200 -18.72 -30.16 -12.16
CA TYR A 200 -18.01 -31.26 -11.50
C TYR A 200 -18.93 -32.18 -10.68
N PRO A 201 -19.87 -31.70 -9.84
CA PRO A 201 -20.75 -32.60 -9.08
C PRO A 201 -21.67 -33.41 -10.00
N MET A 202 -22.18 -32.79 -11.08
CA MET A 202 -23.03 -33.50 -12.05
C MET A 202 -22.25 -34.57 -12.82
N MET A 203 -21.03 -34.24 -13.26
CA MET A 203 -20.15 -35.18 -13.92
C MET A 203 -19.79 -36.35 -12.99
N LEU A 204 -19.33 -36.06 -11.77
CA LEU A 204 -18.98 -37.08 -10.77
C LEU A 204 -20.17 -37.99 -10.42
N ARG A 205 -21.37 -37.43 -10.27
CA ARG A 205 -22.60 -38.22 -10.03
C ARG A 205 -22.86 -39.20 -11.17
N ALA A 206 -22.70 -38.78 -12.42
CA ALA A 206 -22.93 -39.63 -13.59
C ALA A 206 -21.83 -40.69 -13.79
N THR A 207 -20.58 -40.36 -13.46
CA THR A 207 -19.44 -41.26 -13.69
C THR A 207 -19.20 -42.23 -12.55
N PHE A 208 -19.45 -41.85 -11.28
CA PHE A 208 -19.20 -42.73 -10.15
C PHE A 208 -19.97 -44.05 -10.24
N GLY A 209 -21.25 -44.01 -10.64
CA GLY A 209 -22.07 -45.22 -10.77
C GLY A 209 -21.71 -46.10 -11.97
N LYS A 210 -21.18 -45.54 -13.06
CA LYS A 210 -20.94 -46.26 -14.32
C LYS A 210 -19.48 -46.71 -14.52
N LEU A 211 -18.53 -45.88 -14.10
CA LEU A 211 -17.11 -46.02 -14.40
C LEU A 211 -16.24 -46.23 -13.14
N GLY A 212 -16.79 -46.03 -11.95
CA GLY A 212 -16.07 -46.12 -10.69
C GLY A 212 -15.16 -44.91 -10.41
N TRP A 213 -14.43 -44.96 -9.29
CA TRP A 213 -13.60 -43.85 -8.79
C TRP A 213 -12.48 -43.44 -9.75
N ALA A 214 -11.60 -44.38 -10.11
CA ALA A 214 -10.38 -44.09 -10.88
C ALA A 214 -10.69 -43.43 -12.24
N TRP A 215 -11.63 -43.99 -13.01
CA TRP A 215 -12.03 -43.43 -14.30
C TRP A 215 -12.77 -42.10 -14.15
N SER A 216 -13.54 -41.90 -13.08
CA SER A 216 -14.17 -40.61 -12.79
C SER A 216 -13.13 -39.51 -12.59
N MET A 217 -12.08 -39.78 -11.79
CA MET A 217 -11.01 -38.81 -11.55
C MET A 217 -10.15 -38.55 -12.80
N ARG A 218 -9.89 -39.58 -13.62
CA ARG A 218 -9.21 -39.40 -14.92
C ARG A 218 -10.02 -38.52 -15.88
N LEU A 219 -11.36 -38.65 -15.89
CA LEU A 219 -12.23 -37.79 -16.69
C LEU A 219 -12.20 -36.33 -16.18
N VAL A 220 -12.24 -36.13 -14.85
CA VAL A 220 -12.04 -34.80 -14.24
C VAL A 220 -10.71 -34.20 -14.67
N ALA A 221 -9.63 -34.98 -14.63
CA ALA A 221 -8.31 -34.54 -15.05
C ALA A 221 -8.28 -34.11 -16.52
N LEU A 222 -8.92 -34.88 -17.41
CA LEU A 222 -9.01 -34.55 -18.83
C LEU A 222 -9.80 -33.26 -19.07
N VAL A 223 -10.93 -33.07 -18.39
CA VAL A 223 -11.74 -31.85 -18.49
C VAL A 223 -10.94 -30.63 -18.00
N ILE A 224 -10.24 -30.76 -16.88
CA ILE A 224 -9.38 -29.70 -16.34
C ILE A 224 -8.22 -29.40 -17.30
N ALA A 225 -7.58 -30.42 -17.86
CA ALA A 225 -6.51 -30.25 -18.84
C ALA A 225 -7.00 -29.47 -20.07
N CYS A 226 -8.16 -29.81 -20.63
CA CYS A 226 -8.73 -29.11 -21.78
C CYS A 226 -9.06 -27.65 -21.46
N ILE A 227 -9.75 -27.40 -20.34
CA ILE A 227 -10.17 -26.06 -19.92
C ILE A 227 -8.95 -25.17 -19.63
N THR A 228 -7.98 -25.67 -18.87
CA THR A 228 -6.79 -24.89 -18.50
C THR A 228 -5.83 -24.70 -19.67
N SER A 229 -5.68 -25.66 -20.57
CA SER A 229 -4.89 -25.50 -21.80
C SER A 229 -5.45 -24.40 -22.71
N LEU A 230 -6.79 -24.34 -22.85
CA LEU A 230 -7.45 -23.24 -23.54
C LEU A 230 -7.22 -21.90 -22.81
N GLY A 231 -7.29 -21.89 -21.48
CA GLY A 231 -6.96 -20.72 -20.66
C GLY A 231 -5.54 -20.20 -20.88
N VAL A 232 -4.55 -21.09 -20.94
CA VAL A 232 -3.15 -20.72 -21.25
C VAL A 232 -3.03 -20.05 -22.61
N LEU A 233 -3.69 -20.59 -23.64
CA LEU A 233 -3.70 -20.01 -24.97
C LEU A 233 -4.33 -18.60 -24.97
N CYS A 234 -5.40 -18.42 -24.21
CA CYS A 234 -6.10 -17.15 -24.06
C CYS A 234 -5.31 -16.09 -23.25
N TYR A 235 -4.29 -16.48 -22.47
CA TYR A 235 -3.38 -15.55 -21.79
C TYR A 235 -2.21 -15.05 -22.64
N LEU A 236 -1.99 -15.59 -23.84
CA LEU A 236 -0.89 -15.15 -24.71
C LEU A 236 -0.86 -13.63 -24.99
N PRO A 237 -2.00 -12.93 -25.20
CA PRO A 237 -1.99 -11.48 -25.42
C PRO A 237 -1.51 -10.65 -24.22
N PHE A 238 -1.53 -11.21 -22.99
CA PHE A 238 -1.27 -10.46 -21.76
C PHE A 238 0.06 -9.69 -21.78
N ARG A 239 1.13 -10.33 -22.28
CA ARG A 239 2.46 -9.73 -22.32
C ARG A 239 2.46 -8.46 -23.20
N ARG A 240 1.87 -8.53 -24.39
CA ARG A 240 1.74 -7.38 -25.30
C ARG A 240 0.94 -6.23 -24.68
N LEU A 241 -0.08 -6.54 -23.88
CA LEU A 241 -0.92 -5.55 -23.20
C LEU A 241 -0.22 -4.86 -22.03
N THR A 242 0.84 -5.46 -21.49
CA THR A 242 1.52 -4.99 -20.27
C THR A 242 2.94 -4.46 -20.56
N GLU A 243 3.50 -4.73 -21.74
CA GLU A 243 4.84 -4.33 -22.19
C GLU A 243 5.07 -2.80 -22.13
N GLY A 244 4.04 -1.97 -22.23
CA GLY A 244 4.13 -0.50 -22.09
C GLY A 244 4.13 0.05 -20.66
N LYS A 245 3.82 -0.77 -19.64
CA LYS A 245 3.80 -0.38 -18.21
C LYS A 245 5.02 -0.91 -17.44
N SER A 246 5.94 -1.60 -18.12
CA SER A 246 7.11 -2.22 -17.49
C SER A 246 8.23 -1.21 -17.23
N THR A 247 7.97 -0.20 -16.41
CA THR A 247 9.04 0.55 -15.74
C THR A 247 9.71 -0.38 -14.73
N ALA A 248 10.91 -0.85 -15.09
CA ALA A 248 12.03 -1.10 -14.19
C ALA A 248 11.67 -1.44 -12.72
N GLN A 249 11.02 -2.57 -12.47
CA GLN A 249 10.88 -3.06 -11.10
C GLN A 249 12.17 -3.79 -10.73
N LYS A 250 12.93 -3.21 -9.80
CA LYS A 250 14.03 -3.91 -9.11
C LYS A 250 13.48 -5.23 -8.54
N PRO A 251 14.27 -6.32 -8.57
CA PRO A 251 13.87 -7.57 -7.92
C PRO A 251 13.69 -7.29 -6.43
N GLN A 252 12.44 -7.10 -5.99
CA GLN A 252 12.14 -7.10 -4.58
C GLN A 252 12.45 -8.51 -4.06
N SER A 253 13.15 -8.57 -2.93
CA SER A 253 13.46 -9.84 -2.27
C SER A 253 12.16 -10.61 -1.98
N PHE A 254 12.25 -11.94 -1.87
CA PHE A 254 11.17 -12.82 -1.42
C PHE A 254 10.91 -12.60 0.08
N SER A 255 10.69 -11.35 0.46
CA SER A 255 10.48 -10.86 1.80
C SER A 255 8.98 -10.72 2.01
N LEU A 256 8.51 -11.26 3.12
CA LEU A 256 7.15 -11.09 3.59
C LEU A 256 6.96 -9.64 4.02
N ASP A 257 6.70 -8.76 3.06
CA ASP A 257 6.34 -7.38 3.35
C ASP A 257 4.90 -7.35 3.91
N LEU A 258 4.80 -7.38 5.23
CA LEU A 258 3.57 -7.21 5.99
C LEU A 258 3.17 -5.73 6.10
N SER A 259 3.75 -4.84 5.30
CA SER A 259 3.41 -3.41 5.25
C SER A 259 1.92 -3.16 5.02
N ALA A 260 1.24 -4.02 4.26
CA ALA A 260 -0.20 -4.00 4.06
C ALA A 260 -1.00 -3.95 5.37
N PHE A 261 -0.55 -4.69 6.39
CA PHE A 261 -1.21 -4.77 7.70
C PHE A 261 -1.02 -3.52 8.55
N LYS A 262 -0.13 -2.60 8.17
CA LYS A 262 -0.02 -1.28 8.82
C LYS A 262 -1.21 -0.37 8.49
N SER A 263 -1.92 -0.63 7.38
CA SER A 263 -3.10 0.12 7.00
C SER A 263 -4.34 -0.39 7.72
N LEU A 264 -4.89 0.43 8.62
CA LEU A 264 -6.15 0.11 9.31
C LEU A 264 -7.29 -0.18 8.34
N SER A 265 -7.35 0.53 7.20
CA SER A 265 -8.37 0.32 6.17
C SER A 265 -8.30 -1.08 5.56
N PHE A 266 -7.08 -1.58 5.33
CA PHE A 266 -6.86 -2.93 4.82
C PHE A 266 -7.27 -3.98 5.86
N VAL A 267 -6.84 -3.83 7.12
CA VAL A 267 -7.16 -4.78 8.21
C VAL A 267 -8.67 -4.87 8.45
N VAL A 268 -9.37 -3.74 8.52
CA VAL A 268 -10.83 -3.72 8.72
C VAL A 268 -11.56 -4.34 7.52
N THR A 269 -11.09 -4.08 6.30
CA THR A 269 -11.67 -4.69 5.09
C THR A 269 -11.45 -6.20 5.07
N ALA A 270 -10.24 -6.66 5.40
CA ALA A 270 -9.89 -8.08 5.49
C ALA A 270 -10.73 -8.80 6.55
N LEU A 271 -10.87 -8.22 7.74
CA LEU A 271 -11.72 -8.76 8.80
C LEU A 271 -13.19 -8.87 8.35
N GLY A 272 -13.70 -7.85 7.66
CA GLY A 272 -15.05 -7.87 7.09
C GLY A 272 -15.25 -8.98 6.06
N ILE A 273 -14.31 -9.13 5.12
CA ILE A 273 -14.33 -10.20 4.12
C ILE A 273 -14.29 -11.58 4.80
N CYS A 274 -13.45 -11.74 5.83
CA CYS A 274 -13.35 -12.99 6.60
C CYS A 274 -14.68 -13.37 7.26
N MET A 275 -15.36 -12.41 7.89
CA MET A 275 -16.68 -12.66 8.50
C MET A 275 -17.73 -13.05 7.46
N VAL A 276 -17.72 -12.41 6.29
CA VAL A 276 -18.65 -12.71 5.20
C VAL A 276 -18.38 -14.11 4.61
N GLU A 277 -17.12 -14.48 4.39
CA GLU A 277 -16.74 -15.82 3.92
C GLU A 277 -17.15 -16.90 4.92
N PHE A 278 -16.95 -16.69 6.23
CA PHE A 278 -17.38 -17.62 7.27
C PHE A 278 -18.88 -17.91 7.19
N VAL A 279 -19.70 -16.87 7.03
CA VAL A 279 -21.15 -17.00 6.89
C VAL A 279 -21.50 -17.72 5.58
N ASN A 280 -20.82 -17.43 4.47
CA ASN A 280 -21.04 -18.08 3.17
C ASN A 280 -20.80 -19.59 3.21
N TYR A 281 -19.65 -20.02 3.74
CA TYR A 281 -19.33 -21.44 3.86
C TYR A 281 -20.25 -22.13 4.88
N GLY A 282 -20.54 -21.46 6.00
CA GLY A 282 -21.45 -21.98 7.02
C GLY A 282 -22.85 -22.27 6.48
N ILE A 283 -23.49 -21.29 5.84
CA ILE A 283 -24.84 -21.47 5.30
C ILE A 283 -24.83 -22.46 4.13
N SER A 284 -23.89 -22.36 3.19
CA SER A 284 -23.85 -23.26 2.03
C SER A 284 -23.62 -24.72 2.44
N GLY A 285 -22.83 -24.97 3.49
CA GLY A 285 -22.58 -26.31 4.02
C GLY A 285 -23.71 -26.86 4.89
N LEU A 286 -24.38 -26.03 5.68
CA LEU A 286 -25.45 -26.46 6.59
C LEU A 286 -26.81 -26.57 5.91
N LEU A 287 -27.04 -25.88 4.79
CA LEU A 287 -28.34 -25.81 4.12
C LEU A 287 -28.97 -27.18 3.82
N PRO A 288 -28.26 -28.19 3.29
CA PRO A 288 -28.82 -29.54 3.09
C PRO A 288 -29.15 -30.26 4.40
N THR A 289 -28.37 -30.01 5.44
CA THR A 289 -28.58 -30.61 6.77
C THR A 289 -29.82 -30.01 7.43
N ILE A 290 -30.03 -28.70 7.30
CA ILE A 290 -31.23 -28.00 7.78
C ILE A 290 -32.46 -28.52 7.02
N ALA A 291 -32.37 -28.67 5.69
CA ALA A 291 -33.46 -29.23 4.89
C ALA A 291 -33.84 -30.65 5.33
N ARG A 292 -32.86 -31.53 5.57
CA ARG A 292 -33.11 -32.88 6.11
C ARG A 292 -33.69 -32.85 7.53
N GLY A 293 -33.18 -31.98 8.39
CA GLY A 293 -33.69 -31.81 9.75
C GLY A 293 -35.14 -31.32 9.81
N ALA A 294 -35.57 -30.58 8.78
CA ALA A 294 -36.96 -30.16 8.60
C ALA A 294 -37.87 -31.25 7.99
N GLY A 295 -37.34 -32.42 7.66
CA GLY A 295 -38.10 -33.54 7.09
C GLY A 295 -38.19 -33.57 5.55
N PHE A 296 -37.42 -32.72 4.85
CA PHE A 296 -37.35 -32.77 3.38
C PHE A 296 -36.43 -33.89 2.87
N SER A 297 -36.63 -34.30 1.61
CA SER A 297 -35.90 -35.42 1.04
C SER A 297 -34.41 -35.09 0.81
N THR A 298 -33.59 -36.13 0.68
CA THR A 298 -32.18 -35.98 0.29
C THR A 298 -32.04 -35.36 -1.11
N GLU A 299 -32.99 -35.61 -2.01
CA GLU A 299 -33.02 -35.03 -3.35
C GLU A 299 -33.28 -33.52 -3.33
N ASP A 300 -34.15 -33.05 -2.43
CA ASP A 300 -34.40 -31.62 -2.22
C ASP A 300 -33.12 -30.88 -1.81
N GLY A 301 -32.31 -31.49 -0.93
CA GLY A 301 -31.01 -30.95 -0.50
C GLY A 301 -30.03 -30.70 -1.66
N TYR A 302 -29.97 -31.61 -2.63
CA TYR A 302 -29.14 -31.42 -3.83
C TYR A 302 -29.69 -30.34 -4.75
N THR A 303 -31.02 -30.29 -4.90
CA THR A 303 -31.73 -29.29 -5.71
C THR A 303 -31.49 -27.88 -5.16
N LEU A 304 -31.48 -27.71 -3.83
CA LEU A 304 -31.12 -26.47 -3.16
C LEU A 304 -29.70 -26.00 -3.53
N LEU A 305 -28.70 -26.89 -3.52
CA LEU A 305 -27.34 -26.53 -3.94
C LEU A 305 -27.27 -26.12 -5.42
N SER A 306 -27.99 -26.82 -6.29
CA SER A 306 -28.03 -26.48 -7.72
C SER A 306 -28.66 -25.10 -7.96
N ILE A 307 -29.77 -24.78 -7.27
CA ILE A 307 -30.40 -23.46 -7.33
C ILE A 307 -29.46 -22.38 -6.80
N LEU A 308 -28.79 -22.64 -5.67
CA LEU A 308 -27.81 -21.72 -5.08
C LEU A 308 -26.70 -21.39 -6.08
N GLY A 309 -26.12 -22.40 -6.74
CA GLY A 309 -25.08 -22.23 -7.75
C GLY A 309 -25.54 -21.45 -8.98
N ALA A 310 -26.74 -21.76 -9.50
CA ALA A 310 -27.32 -21.09 -10.66
C ALA A 310 -27.63 -19.60 -10.39
N CYS A 311 -28.26 -19.29 -9.26
CA CYS A 311 -28.54 -17.91 -8.87
C CYS A 311 -27.26 -17.13 -8.53
N SER A 312 -26.25 -17.78 -7.96
CA SER A 312 -24.94 -17.19 -7.70
C SER A 312 -24.24 -16.73 -8.97
N CYS A 313 -24.38 -17.48 -10.07
CA CYS A 313 -23.88 -17.10 -11.39
C CYS A 313 -24.45 -15.74 -11.85
N LEU A 314 -25.77 -15.56 -11.72
CA LEU A 314 -26.45 -14.32 -12.07
C LEU A 314 -26.09 -13.16 -11.13
N GLY A 315 -25.94 -13.45 -9.83
CA GLY A 315 -25.52 -12.48 -8.83
C GLY A 315 -24.14 -11.89 -9.14
N ARG A 316 -23.18 -12.74 -9.50
CA ARG A 316 -21.79 -12.36 -9.81
C ARG A 316 -21.70 -11.40 -11.00
N PHE A 317 -22.46 -11.68 -12.06
CA PHE A 317 -22.49 -10.82 -13.24
C PHE A 317 -23.14 -9.46 -12.95
N SER A 318 -24.34 -9.48 -12.36
CA SER A 318 -25.14 -8.28 -12.11
C SER A 318 -24.47 -7.31 -11.14
N ILE A 319 -23.93 -7.81 -10.02
CA ILE A 319 -23.32 -6.95 -9.01
C ILE A 319 -21.95 -6.42 -9.42
N GLY A 320 -21.21 -7.14 -10.28
CA GLY A 320 -19.96 -6.63 -10.84
C GLY A 320 -20.20 -5.35 -11.62
N PHE A 321 -21.26 -5.32 -12.44
CA PHE A 321 -21.69 -4.15 -13.18
C PHE A 321 -22.21 -3.02 -12.27
N VAL A 322 -23.00 -3.35 -11.26
CA VAL A 322 -23.55 -2.36 -10.30
C VAL A 322 -22.42 -1.77 -9.43
N GLY A 323 -21.46 -2.59 -9.00
CA GLY A 323 -20.32 -2.21 -8.19
C GLY A 323 -19.40 -1.21 -8.88
N ASP A 324 -19.27 -1.29 -10.21
CA ASP A 324 -18.54 -0.29 -11.00
C ASP A 324 -19.22 1.09 -11.00
N LYS A 325 -20.56 1.16 -10.87
CA LYS A 325 -21.32 2.42 -10.87
C LYS A 325 -21.51 3.02 -9.48
N VAL A 326 -21.86 2.20 -8.50
CA VAL A 326 -22.25 2.63 -7.14
C VAL A 326 -21.05 2.62 -6.17
N GLY A 327 -19.98 1.92 -6.55
CA GLY A 327 -18.80 1.67 -5.73
C GLY A 327 -18.86 0.32 -5.00
N PRO A 328 -17.73 -0.39 -4.85
CA PRO A 328 -17.73 -1.78 -4.37
C PRO A 328 -18.18 -1.91 -2.91
N PHE A 329 -17.75 -1.00 -2.01
CA PHE A 329 -18.19 -1.01 -0.62
C PHE A 329 -19.69 -0.71 -0.46
N ASN A 330 -20.22 0.25 -1.23
CA ASN A 330 -21.64 0.59 -1.19
C ASN A 330 -22.50 -0.57 -1.70
N ALA A 331 -22.07 -1.22 -2.79
CA ALA A 331 -22.71 -2.42 -3.32
C ALA A 331 -22.69 -3.56 -2.28
N MET A 332 -21.56 -3.77 -1.60
CA MET A 332 -21.41 -4.81 -0.57
C MET A 332 -22.37 -4.59 0.60
N ILE A 333 -22.43 -3.36 1.13
CA ILE A 333 -23.37 -2.98 2.20
C ILE A 333 -24.81 -3.17 1.75
N ALA A 334 -25.18 -2.73 0.54
CA ALA A 334 -26.52 -2.90 0.02
C ALA A 334 -26.92 -4.38 -0.08
N THR A 335 -26.05 -5.24 -0.62
CA THR A 335 -26.29 -6.68 -0.70
C THR A 335 -26.39 -7.34 0.69
N MET A 336 -25.62 -6.88 1.67
CA MET A 336 -25.69 -7.34 3.06
C MET A 336 -27.00 -6.94 3.74
N LEU A 337 -27.50 -5.73 3.51
CA LEU A 337 -28.80 -5.31 4.05
C LEU A 337 -29.94 -6.12 3.46
N VAL A 338 -29.89 -6.37 2.15
CA VAL A 338 -30.89 -7.19 1.44
C VAL A 338 -30.89 -8.63 1.98
N ILE A 339 -29.72 -9.24 2.18
CA ILE A 339 -29.63 -10.61 2.69
C ILE A 339 -30.13 -10.71 4.14
N LEU A 340 -29.87 -9.69 4.97
CA LEU A 340 -30.36 -9.65 6.35
C LEU A 340 -31.90 -9.63 6.41
N VAL A 341 -32.53 -8.87 5.51
CA VAL A 341 -34.00 -8.83 5.38
C VAL A 341 -34.53 -10.21 4.97
N PHE A 342 -33.93 -10.86 3.97
CA PHE A 342 -34.38 -12.18 3.53
C PHE A 342 -34.21 -13.28 4.58
N ILE A 343 -33.10 -13.26 5.34
CA ILE A 343 -32.91 -14.19 6.45
C ILE A 343 -34.00 -13.97 7.52
N SER A 344 -34.26 -12.71 7.89
CA SER A 344 -35.23 -12.37 8.94
C SER A 344 -36.67 -12.66 8.52
N SER A 345 -37.02 -12.39 7.27
CA SER A 345 -38.41 -12.47 6.78
C SER A 345 -38.79 -13.84 6.21
N ILE A 346 -37.83 -14.61 5.68
CA ILE A 346 -38.12 -15.89 5.01
C ILE A 346 -37.50 -17.05 5.78
N PHE A 347 -36.20 -17.01 6.06
CA PHE A 347 -35.48 -18.16 6.57
C PHE A 347 -35.84 -18.52 8.01
N ILE A 348 -35.76 -17.56 8.94
CA ILE A 348 -36.09 -17.78 10.35
C ILE A 348 -37.55 -18.25 10.54
N PRO A 349 -38.57 -17.60 9.97
CA PRO A 349 -39.96 -17.97 10.23
C PRO A 349 -40.45 -19.21 9.48
N PHE A 350 -39.92 -19.54 8.29
CA PHE A 350 -40.53 -20.53 7.40
C PHE A 350 -39.61 -21.68 6.94
N SER A 351 -38.36 -21.74 7.43
CA SER A 351 -37.40 -22.79 7.02
C SER A 351 -37.89 -24.22 7.25
N THR A 352 -38.76 -24.45 8.24
CA THR A 352 -39.27 -25.79 8.59
C THR A 352 -40.69 -26.07 8.09
N THR A 353 -41.39 -25.06 7.58
CA THR A 353 -42.85 -25.15 7.35
C THR A 353 -43.20 -25.38 5.88
N SER A 354 -42.38 -24.92 4.92
CA SER A 354 -42.73 -25.04 3.50
C SER A 354 -41.50 -25.15 2.58
N ALA A 355 -41.51 -26.18 1.71
CA ALA A 355 -40.46 -26.38 0.71
C ALA A 355 -40.32 -25.21 -0.29
N PRO A 356 -41.41 -24.61 -0.83
CA PRO A 356 -41.30 -23.53 -1.81
C PRO A 356 -40.63 -22.27 -1.26
N LEU A 357 -40.88 -21.91 0.01
CA LEU A 357 -40.22 -20.76 0.64
C LEU A 357 -38.74 -21.03 0.89
N MET A 358 -38.38 -22.28 1.20
CA MET A 358 -36.96 -22.65 1.31
C MET A 358 -36.25 -22.56 -0.03
N TYR A 359 -36.86 -23.06 -1.12
CA TYR A 359 -36.30 -22.89 -2.47
C TYR A 359 -36.14 -21.41 -2.86
N THR A 360 -37.13 -20.58 -2.54
CA THR A 360 -37.09 -19.14 -2.80
C THR A 360 -35.97 -18.46 -2.01
N PHE A 361 -35.82 -18.78 -0.73
CA PHE A 361 -34.72 -18.30 0.09
C PHE A 361 -33.37 -18.69 -0.50
N THR A 362 -33.21 -19.95 -0.93
CA THR A 362 -31.95 -20.44 -1.51
C THR A 362 -31.60 -19.74 -2.82
N ALA A 363 -32.58 -19.41 -3.65
CA ALA A 363 -32.36 -18.61 -4.85
C ALA A 363 -31.86 -17.19 -4.51
N LEU A 364 -32.51 -16.53 -3.55
CA LEU A 364 -32.12 -15.18 -3.10
C LEU A 364 -30.76 -15.17 -2.42
N TRP A 365 -30.49 -16.17 -1.57
CA TRP A 365 -29.19 -16.39 -0.95
C TRP A 365 -28.11 -16.66 -1.98
N GLY A 366 -28.37 -17.50 -2.99
CA GLY A 366 -27.45 -17.77 -4.08
C GLY A 366 -27.06 -16.49 -4.81
N TYR A 367 -28.05 -15.68 -5.20
CA TYR A 367 -27.83 -14.40 -5.87
C TYR A 367 -26.98 -13.43 -5.02
N CYS A 368 -27.31 -13.27 -3.74
CA CYS A 368 -26.60 -12.35 -2.86
C CYS A 368 -25.20 -12.87 -2.49
N SER A 369 -25.05 -14.16 -2.19
CA SER A 369 -23.76 -14.79 -1.83
C SER A 369 -22.75 -14.74 -2.98
N GLY A 370 -23.21 -14.93 -4.23
CA GLY A 370 -22.39 -14.74 -5.42
C GLY A 370 -21.76 -13.35 -5.49
N SER A 371 -22.47 -12.34 -4.98
CA SER A 371 -22.00 -10.96 -5.00
C SER A 371 -20.77 -10.72 -4.12
N PHE A 372 -20.65 -11.44 -3.01
CA PHE A 372 -19.51 -11.28 -2.09
C PHE A 372 -18.20 -11.70 -2.76
N TYR A 373 -18.20 -12.81 -3.51
CA TYR A 373 -16.99 -13.27 -4.21
C TYR A 373 -16.46 -12.28 -5.27
N VAL A 374 -17.32 -11.45 -5.86
CA VAL A 374 -16.91 -10.41 -6.81
C VAL A 374 -16.50 -9.13 -6.09
N LEU A 375 -17.22 -8.75 -5.04
CA LEU A 375 -16.98 -7.51 -4.32
C LEU A 375 -15.77 -7.58 -3.38
N SER A 376 -15.47 -8.74 -2.78
CA SER A 376 -14.30 -8.94 -1.92
C SER A 376 -12.99 -8.51 -2.59
N PRO A 377 -12.62 -9.03 -3.78
CA PRO A 377 -11.42 -8.59 -4.48
C PRO A 377 -11.51 -7.11 -4.89
N LEU A 378 -12.69 -6.57 -5.21
CA LEU A 378 -12.82 -5.15 -5.60
C LEU A 378 -12.64 -4.19 -4.41
N CYS A 379 -13.15 -4.55 -3.23
CA CYS A 379 -12.97 -3.81 -1.98
C CYS A 379 -11.49 -3.78 -1.58
N THR A 380 -10.81 -4.93 -1.60
CA THR A 380 -9.37 -4.98 -1.32
C THR A 380 -8.58 -4.15 -2.32
N GLY A 381 -8.97 -4.16 -3.60
CA GLY A 381 -8.35 -3.35 -4.66
C GLY A 381 -8.51 -1.84 -4.52
N LYS A 382 -9.35 -1.35 -3.60
CA LYS A 382 -9.43 0.07 -3.23
C LYS A 382 -8.49 0.44 -2.09
N THR A 383 -7.98 -0.55 -1.36
CA THR A 383 -7.06 -0.37 -0.23
C THR A 383 -5.58 -0.48 -0.63
N CYS A 384 -5.30 -0.95 -1.85
CA CYS A 384 -3.96 -1.14 -2.39
C CYS A 384 -3.80 -0.56 -3.79
N GLU A 385 -2.55 -0.35 -4.20
CA GLU A 385 -2.23 -0.01 -5.58
C GLU A 385 -2.48 -1.22 -6.51
N PRO A 386 -2.78 -1.01 -7.81
CA PRO A 386 -3.01 -2.10 -8.75
C PRO A 386 -1.85 -3.10 -8.89
N GLN A 387 -0.63 -2.65 -8.58
CA GLN A 387 0.59 -3.45 -8.66
C GLN A 387 0.63 -4.52 -7.56
N ASP A 388 0.22 -4.18 -6.35
CA ASP A 388 0.20 -5.10 -5.20
C ASP A 388 -1.14 -5.83 -5.03
N TYR A 389 -1.99 -5.78 -6.06
CA TYR A 389 -3.37 -6.21 -5.94
C TYR A 389 -3.53 -7.70 -5.58
N ALA A 390 -2.83 -8.57 -6.32
CA ALA A 390 -2.88 -10.00 -6.08
C ALA A 390 -2.34 -10.35 -4.69
N ARG A 391 -1.27 -9.66 -4.26
CA ARG A 391 -0.66 -9.80 -2.94
C ARG A 391 -1.61 -9.42 -1.81
N TYR A 392 -2.21 -8.23 -1.88
CA TYR A 392 -3.08 -7.72 -0.82
C TYR A 392 -4.40 -8.49 -0.72
N PHE A 393 -4.97 -8.95 -1.83
CA PHE A 393 -6.18 -9.76 -1.80
C PHE A 393 -5.98 -11.06 -1.02
N GLU A 394 -4.88 -11.77 -1.25
CA GLU A 394 -4.59 -13.01 -0.53
C GLU A 394 -4.19 -12.75 0.92
N TYR A 395 -3.58 -11.59 1.23
CA TYR A 395 -3.33 -11.16 2.61
C TYR A 395 -4.63 -11.00 3.41
N ALA A 396 -5.71 -10.57 2.76
CA ALA A 396 -7.02 -10.41 3.39
C ALA A 396 -7.67 -11.77 3.71
N ILE A 397 -7.40 -12.78 2.88
CA ILE A 397 -7.99 -14.13 3.00
C ILE A 397 -7.17 -15.04 3.94
N ALA A 398 -5.83 -14.94 3.95
CA ALA A 398 -4.94 -15.79 4.73
C ALA A 398 -4.94 -15.50 6.25
N HIS A 399 -5.60 -14.44 6.71
CA HIS A 399 -5.66 -14.09 8.14
C HIS A 399 -6.70 -14.95 8.88
N GLN A 400 -6.33 -16.21 9.12
CA GLN A 400 -7.06 -17.14 9.99
C GLN A 400 -6.41 -17.37 11.36
N MET A 401 -5.21 -16.84 11.67
CA MET A 401 -4.54 -17.24 12.94
C MET A 401 -3.70 -16.21 13.71
N LYS A 402 -3.71 -14.90 13.43
CA LYS A 402 -2.78 -14.02 14.20
C LYS A 402 -3.16 -12.57 14.48
N THR A 403 -4.39 -12.27 14.91
CA THR A 403 -4.59 -11.01 15.66
C THR A 403 -5.68 -11.12 16.73
N ARG A 404 -5.25 -11.50 17.94
CA ARG A 404 -5.85 -10.94 19.16
C ARG A 404 -5.56 -9.44 19.16
N ARG A 405 -6.59 -8.62 19.46
CA ARG A 405 -6.56 -7.19 19.89
C ARG A 405 -5.71 -6.27 19.01
N ILE A 406 -6.25 -5.22 18.42
CA ILE A 406 -6.62 -3.98 19.12
C ILE A 406 -7.67 -3.30 18.24
N VAL A 407 -8.90 -3.25 18.73
CA VAL A 407 -9.85 -2.21 18.33
C VAL A 407 -9.57 -1.06 19.30
N GLY A 408 -9.17 0.09 18.76
CA GLY A 408 -8.88 1.30 19.52
C GLY A 408 -9.36 2.54 18.74
N PRO A 409 -10.08 3.48 19.39
CA PRO A 409 -10.85 4.54 18.75
C PRO A 409 -9.95 5.73 18.40
N LEU A 410 -10.11 6.33 17.20
CA LEU A 410 -9.84 7.74 16.84
C LEU A 410 -9.56 7.85 15.32
N ASP A 411 -10.63 8.06 14.57
CA ASP A 411 -10.66 8.36 13.14
C ASP A 411 -10.04 9.75 12.86
N GLN A 412 -8.86 9.81 12.24
CA GLN A 412 -8.24 11.07 11.77
C GLN A 412 -8.47 11.31 10.28
N ARG A 413 -9.72 11.63 9.87
CA ARG A 413 -9.96 12.13 8.51
C ARG A 413 -9.59 13.61 8.39
N LYS A 414 -8.62 13.90 7.51
CA LYS A 414 -8.32 15.24 7.00
C LYS A 414 -9.59 15.90 6.45
N ARG A 415 -10.10 16.95 7.11
CA ARG A 415 -11.15 17.82 6.56
C ARG A 415 -10.53 18.71 5.49
N LEU A 416 -10.79 18.41 4.21
CA LEU A 416 -10.49 19.31 3.10
C LEU A 416 -11.61 20.37 3.01
N THR A 417 -11.23 21.65 3.03
CA THR A 417 -12.16 22.80 2.89
C THR A 417 -12.72 22.87 1.46
N ARG A 418 -14.01 23.25 1.32
CA ARG A 418 -14.69 23.33 0.02
C ARG A 418 -14.28 24.63 -0.70
N CYS A 419 -14.25 24.64 -2.03
CA CYS A 419 -14.17 25.90 -2.80
C CYS A 419 -15.54 26.62 -2.82
N GLN A 420 -15.59 27.93 -3.09
CA GLN A 420 -16.84 28.73 -3.06
C GLN A 420 -17.93 28.17 -3.99
N SER A 421 -17.55 27.73 -5.20
CA SER A 421 -18.48 27.15 -6.18
C SER A 421 -19.11 25.86 -5.69
N CYS A 422 -18.34 24.97 -5.05
CA CYS A 422 -18.85 23.74 -4.44
C CYS A 422 -19.65 24.01 -3.15
N ALA A 423 -19.24 25.00 -2.36
CA ALA A 423 -19.92 25.40 -1.14
C ALA A 423 -21.32 25.97 -1.41
N ARG A 424 -21.48 26.88 -2.39
CA ARG A 424 -22.79 27.44 -2.78
C ARG A 424 -23.80 26.38 -3.20
N ARG A 425 -23.34 25.28 -3.80
CA ARG A 425 -24.19 24.16 -4.23
C ARG A 425 -24.29 23.03 -3.22
N ARG A 426 -23.69 23.18 -2.02
CA ARG A 426 -23.63 22.17 -0.96
C ARG A 426 -23.08 20.81 -1.40
N ILE A 427 -22.23 20.79 -2.42
CA ILE A 427 -21.59 19.57 -2.94
C ILE A 427 -20.16 19.39 -2.40
N LYS A 428 -19.67 18.15 -2.38
CA LYS A 428 -18.31 17.82 -1.93
C LYS A 428 -17.29 18.34 -2.95
N CYS A 429 -16.25 19.03 -2.48
CA CYS A 429 -15.15 19.50 -3.32
C CYS A 429 -14.15 18.36 -3.46
N GLU A 430 -13.80 17.99 -4.69
CA GLU A 430 -12.92 16.84 -4.97
C GLU A 430 -11.42 17.16 -4.84
N GLY A 431 -11.08 18.33 -4.28
CA GLY A 431 -9.68 18.77 -4.11
C GLY A 431 -9.05 19.29 -5.41
N GLY A 432 -7.90 19.96 -5.29
CA GLY A 432 -7.21 20.65 -6.40
C GLY A 432 -7.66 22.10 -6.63
N THR A 433 -6.76 22.95 -7.12
CA THR A 433 -7.05 24.32 -7.57
C THR A 433 -6.60 24.49 -9.02
N PRO A 434 -7.52 24.41 -10.01
CA PRO A 434 -8.97 24.27 -9.88
C PRO A 434 -9.45 22.84 -9.57
N CYS A 435 -10.55 22.69 -8.80
CA CYS A 435 -11.09 21.37 -8.47
C CYS A 435 -11.83 20.72 -9.65
N GLU A 436 -11.87 19.40 -9.68
CA GLU A 436 -12.36 18.62 -10.83
C GLU A 436 -13.81 18.95 -11.22
N TYR A 437 -14.68 19.16 -10.23
CA TYR A 437 -16.05 19.66 -10.45
C TYR A 437 -16.07 21.01 -11.18
N CYS A 438 -15.25 21.97 -10.76
CA CYS A 438 -15.19 23.30 -11.37
C CYS A 438 -14.62 23.23 -12.80
N VAL A 439 -13.65 22.34 -13.05
CA VAL A 439 -13.12 22.07 -14.39
C VAL A 439 -14.22 21.49 -15.29
N ARG A 440 -14.93 20.46 -14.83
CA ARG A 440 -15.98 19.78 -15.61
C ARG A 440 -17.16 20.70 -15.94
N MET A 441 -17.49 21.61 -15.02
CA MET A 441 -18.59 22.57 -15.18
C MET A 441 -18.14 23.90 -15.81
N LYS A 442 -16.87 24.03 -16.24
CA LYS A 442 -16.25 25.27 -16.74
C LYS A 442 -16.52 26.48 -15.82
N LYS A 443 -16.38 26.30 -14.51
CA LYS A 443 -16.56 27.34 -13.50
C LYS A 443 -15.23 27.73 -12.85
N ILE A 444 -15.16 28.98 -12.41
CA ILE A 444 -14.00 29.51 -11.69
C ILE A 444 -13.96 28.87 -10.29
N CYS A 445 -12.83 28.25 -9.96
CA CYS A 445 -12.60 27.61 -8.67
C CYS A 445 -11.85 28.56 -7.74
N GLN A 446 -12.59 29.28 -6.89
CA GLN A 446 -12.00 30.14 -5.85
C GLN A 446 -12.09 29.47 -4.48
N PRO A 447 -11.00 29.47 -3.68
CA PRO A 447 -11.06 29.03 -2.28
C PRO A 447 -12.05 29.89 -1.48
N GLN A 448 -12.69 29.32 -0.47
CA GLN A 448 -13.52 30.12 0.44
C GLN A 448 -12.63 31.12 1.17
N ALA A 449 -12.96 32.42 1.09
CA ALA A 449 -12.39 33.41 1.99
C ALA A 449 -12.68 32.96 3.42
N ALA A 450 -11.65 32.90 4.26
CA ALA A 450 -11.80 32.57 5.66
C ALA A 450 -12.83 33.54 6.25
N THR A 451 -13.95 33.01 6.76
CA THR A 451 -14.81 33.77 7.66
C THR A 451 -13.92 34.17 8.84
N VAL A 452 -13.56 35.44 8.91
CA VAL A 452 -12.92 36.03 10.08
C VAL A 452 -13.97 35.96 11.18
N SER A 453 -13.96 34.87 11.94
CA SER A 453 -14.55 34.85 13.27
C SER A 453 -13.86 35.98 14.02
N GLU A 454 -14.63 36.95 14.48
CA GLU A 454 -14.15 38.10 15.25
C GLU A 454 -13.66 37.60 16.62
N LEU A 455 -12.47 37.01 16.65
CA LEU A 455 -11.68 36.83 17.86
C LEU A 455 -11.19 38.22 18.23
N LYS A 456 -11.87 38.83 19.21
CA LYS A 456 -11.31 39.97 19.96
C LYS A 456 -10.07 39.47 20.70
N PHE A 457 -8.92 39.55 20.04
CA PHE A 457 -7.65 39.55 20.73
C PHE A 457 -7.60 40.82 21.58
N VAL A 458 -7.38 40.65 22.88
CA VAL A 458 -6.94 41.75 23.73
C VAL A 458 -5.60 42.19 23.17
N SER A 459 -5.59 43.33 22.47
CA SER A 459 -4.39 43.93 21.93
C SER A 459 -3.49 44.33 23.08
N HIS A 460 -2.42 43.57 23.32
CA HIS A 460 -1.26 44.16 23.94
C HIS A 460 -0.64 45.11 22.90
N SER A 461 -0.52 46.37 23.26
CA SER A 461 -0.08 47.47 22.39
C SER A 461 1.22 47.10 21.67
N VAL A 462 1.15 46.88 20.37
CA VAL A 462 2.33 46.76 19.51
C VAL A 462 2.99 48.14 19.47
N VAL A 463 4.11 48.28 20.16
CA VAL A 463 5.03 49.41 19.95
C VAL A 463 5.55 49.27 18.51
N PRO A 464 5.46 50.30 17.66
CA PRO A 464 5.92 50.21 16.28
C PRO A 464 7.44 50.03 16.26
N GLN A 465 7.91 48.81 15.93
CA GLN A 465 9.30 48.59 15.60
C GLN A 465 9.58 49.18 14.22
N HIS A 466 10.45 50.19 14.21
CA HIS A 466 11.04 50.76 13.00
C HIS A 466 11.62 49.63 12.14
N ILE A 467 11.08 49.46 10.93
CA ILE A 467 11.69 48.63 9.88
C ILE A 467 13.03 49.29 9.52
N SER A 468 14.12 48.78 10.08
CA SER A 468 15.47 49.16 9.72
C SER A 468 15.82 48.56 8.36
N ASN A 469 15.90 49.42 7.35
CA ASN A 469 16.36 49.13 5.99
C ASN A 469 17.85 48.76 5.95
N LEU A 470 18.24 47.63 6.54
CA LEU A 470 19.59 47.08 6.39
C LEU A 470 19.55 45.94 5.38
N GLN A 471 19.75 46.29 4.11
CA GLN A 471 20.13 45.33 3.08
C GLN A 471 21.62 44.97 3.27
N PRO A 472 21.98 43.71 3.60
CA PRO A 472 23.37 43.32 3.61
C PRO A 472 23.88 43.24 2.16
N GLN A 473 24.79 44.14 1.78
CA GLN A 473 25.51 44.06 0.51
C GLN A 473 26.31 42.76 0.47
N THR A 474 25.86 41.78 -0.30
CA THR A 474 26.58 40.51 -0.51
C THR A 474 26.82 40.33 -2.00
N SER A 475 28.09 40.12 -2.34
CA SER A 475 28.68 40.01 -3.69
C SER A 475 27.97 38.98 -4.62
N ASP A 476 28.03 39.26 -5.92
CA ASP A 476 27.54 38.46 -7.07
C ASP A 476 28.17 37.05 -7.17
N LYS A 477 27.78 36.14 -6.27
CA LYS A 477 28.03 34.70 -6.39
C LYS A 477 26.70 33.95 -6.41
N PRO A 478 26.57 32.81 -7.11
CA PRO A 478 25.30 32.06 -7.26
C PRO A 478 24.66 31.57 -5.94
N GLY A 479 25.35 31.70 -4.80
CA GLY A 479 24.80 31.44 -3.47
C GLY A 479 24.12 32.64 -2.77
N SER A 480 24.31 33.86 -3.25
CA SER A 480 23.82 35.09 -2.58
C SER A 480 22.29 35.22 -2.63
N ILE A 481 21.67 34.76 -3.73
CA ILE A 481 20.21 34.77 -3.92
C ILE A 481 19.52 33.86 -2.90
N TYR A 482 20.10 32.68 -2.64
CA TYR A 482 19.58 31.73 -1.66
C TYR A 482 19.73 32.23 -0.23
N LEU A 483 20.87 32.86 0.10
CA LEU A 483 21.07 33.48 1.42
C LEU A 483 20.09 34.63 1.67
N LYS A 484 19.85 35.49 0.68
CA LYS A 484 18.85 36.56 0.78
C LYS A 484 17.45 36.00 1.03
N THR A 485 17.10 34.91 0.36
CA THR A 485 15.79 34.25 0.55
C THR A 485 15.68 33.56 1.91
N PHE A 486 16.79 33.03 2.43
CA PHE A 486 16.84 32.47 3.78
C PHE A 486 16.57 33.53 4.86
N PHE A 487 17.10 34.75 4.74
CA PHE A 487 16.78 35.82 5.71
C PHE A 487 15.30 36.27 5.63
N LEU A 488 14.70 36.25 4.43
CA LEU A 488 13.25 36.46 4.28
C LEU A 488 12.43 35.32 4.91
N PHE A 489 12.94 34.09 4.84
CA PHE A 489 12.34 32.94 5.52
C PHE A 489 12.41 33.13 7.05
N LEU A 490 13.57 33.52 7.61
CA LEU A 490 13.70 33.79 9.04
C LEU A 490 12.73 34.88 9.53
N GLN A 491 12.54 35.96 8.77
CA GLN A 491 11.58 37.02 9.10
C GLN A 491 10.11 36.55 9.09
N ARG A 492 9.80 35.47 8.36
CA ARG A 492 8.46 34.85 8.34
C ARG A 492 8.27 33.82 9.46
N CYS A 493 9.33 33.37 10.10
CA CYS A 493 9.29 32.37 11.15
C CYS A 493 9.02 33.03 12.51
N GLU A 494 7.76 32.96 12.97
CA GLU A 494 7.34 33.45 14.29
C GLU A 494 7.61 32.42 15.41
N PHE A 495 8.80 31.81 15.45
CA PHE A 495 9.14 30.84 16.51
C PHE A 495 9.29 31.53 17.87
N THR A 496 10.03 32.65 17.92
CA THR A 496 10.06 33.57 19.06
C THR A 496 10.04 35.01 18.52
N PRO A 497 9.55 36.00 19.29
CA PRO A 497 9.56 37.41 18.86
C PRO A 497 10.97 37.93 18.54
N GLU A 498 12.00 37.30 19.11
CA GLU A 498 13.41 37.64 18.89
C GLU A 498 14.04 36.87 17.70
N PHE A 499 13.47 35.73 17.29
CA PHE A 499 13.92 34.93 16.14
C PHE A 499 13.85 35.71 14.82
N ALA A 500 12.84 36.57 14.65
CA ALA A 500 12.69 37.40 13.46
C ALA A 500 13.80 38.47 13.31
N ASN A 501 14.44 38.85 14.43
CA ASN A 501 15.47 39.88 14.49
C ASN A 501 16.91 39.33 14.45
N LEU A 502 17.07 38.01 14.28
CA LEU A 502 18.38 37.33 14.30
C LEU A 502 19.32 37.73 13.14
N GLY A 503 18.80 38.36 12.08
CA GLY A 503 19.47 38.51 10.79
C GLY A 503 20.85 39.17 10.82
N SER A 504 21.05 40.22 11.61
CA SER A 504 22.32 40.97 11.68
C SER A 504 23.41 40.27 12.47
N GLU A 505 23.05 39.53 13.52
CA GLU A 505 23.99 38.81 14.40
C GLU A 505 24.29 37.39 13.91
N PHE A 506 23.41 36.83 13.08
CA PHE A 506 23.56 35.49 12.52
C PHE A 506 24.50 35.43 11.30
N LEU A 507 24.68 36.56 10.59
CA LEU A 507 25.51 36.64 9.39
C LEU A 507 27.02 36.34 9.63
N PRO A 508 27.67 36.86 10.69
CA PRO A 508 29.06 36.50 11.02
C PRO A 508 29.23 34.99 11.28
N LEU A 509 28.22 34.36 11.91
CA LEU A 509 28.24 32.93 12.22
C LEU A 509 28.14 32.07 10.95
N ILE A 510 27.29 32.48 10.00
CA ILE A 510 27.18 31.86 8.66
C ILE A 510 28.51 31.96 7.89
N GLN A 511 29.23 33.08 8.02
CA GLN A 511 30.51 33.25 7.34
C GLN A 511 31.63 32.41 7.97
N ALA A 512 31.62 32.26 9.29
CA ALA A 512 32.60 31.48 10.04
C ALA A 512 32.40 29.96 9.96
N CYS A 513 31.16 29.48 9.80
CA CYS A 513 30.82 28.05 9.83
C CYS A 513 30.35 27.54 8.46
N ALA A 514 31.21 26.77 7.78
CA ALA A 514 30.91 26.19 6.46
C ALA A 514 29.64 25.30 6.41
N PRO A 515 29.40 24.34 7.35
CA PRO A 515 28.18 23.52 7.30
C PRO A 515 26.91 24.35 7.54
N LEU A 516 26.97 25.36 8.41
CA LEU A 516 25.85 26.29 8.64
C LEU A 516 25.51 27.08 7.36
N ARG A 517 26.52 27.56 6.64
CA ARG A 517 26.33 28.24 5.35
C ARG A 517 25.66 27.34 4.31
N GLU A 518 25.99 26.06 4.29
CA GLU A 518 25.39 25.11 3.35
C GLU A 518 23.94 24.77 3.72
N ALA A 519 23.63 24.67 5.03
CA ALA A 519 22.28 24.48 5.53
C ALA A 519 21.36 25.68 5.23
N THR A 520 21.84 26.92 5.45
CA THR A 520 21.10 28.15 5.15
C THR A 520 20.81 28.30 3.65
N VAL A 521 21.79 27.98 2.79
CA VAL A 521 21.61 27.94 1.33
C VAL A 521 20.60 26.85 0.92
N ALA A 522 20.59 25.69 1.57
CA ALA A 522 19.63 24.62 1.29
C ALA A 522 18.18 25.07 1.57
N ILE A 523 17.93 25.69 2.73
CA ILE A 523 16.60 26.23 3.08
C ILE A 523 16.19 27.34 2.11
N GLY A 524 17.10 28.28 1.82
CA GLY A 524 16.84 29.36 0.87
C GLY A 524 16.49 28.84 -0.52
N ALA A 525 17.20 27.84 -1.02
CA ALA A 525 16.90 27.20 -2.30
C ALA A 525 15.57 26.44 -2.31
N LEU A 526 15.22 25.80 -1.19
CA LEU A 526 13.93 25.13 -1.02
C LEU A 526 12.78 26.13 -1.05
N GLU A 527 12.91 27.27 -0.38
CA GLU A 527 11.87 28.32 -0.35
C GLU A 527 11.65 28.95 -1.75
N ILE A 528 12.73 29.16 -2.51
CA ILE A 528 12.62 29.60 -3.91
C ILE A 528 11.88 28.55 -4.74
N SER A 529 12.13 27.26 -4.54
CA SER A 529 11.44 26.19 -5.27
C SER A 529 9.93 26.13 -5.00
N ARG A 530 9.48 26.65 -3.85
CA ARG A 530 8.08 26.70 -3.43
C ARG A 530 7.38 28.01 -3.81
N SER A 531 8.13 29.04 -4.20
CA SER A 531 7.59 30.35 -4.55
C SER A 531 7.18 30.41 -6.04
N PRO A 532 5.92 30.73 -6.37
CA PRO A 532 5.42 30.71 -7.75
C PRO A 532 5.94 31.85 -8.66
N SER A 533 6.60 32.86 -8.10
CA SER A 533 6.93 34.13 -8.76
C SER A 533 8.31 34.21 -9.43
N THR A 534 9.14 33.17 -9.36
CA THR A 534 10.54 33.17 -9.86
C THR A 534 10.81 32.19 -11.01
N ARG A 535 9.79 31.92 -11.86
CA ARG A 535 9.96 31.14 -13.11
C ARG A 535 10.45 32.00 -14.29
N SER A 536 11.53 32.75 -14.10
CA SER A 536 12.14 33.53 -15.18
C SER A 536 13.66 33.58 -15.03
N SER A 537 14.33 32.49 -15.39
CA SER A 537 15.67 32.52 -16.00
C SER A 537 16.06 31.12 -16.45
N ASP A 538 16.22 30.96 -17.76
CA ASP A 538 16.45 29.72 -18.52
C ASP A 538 17.82 29.04 -18.28
N GLU A 539 18.54 29.32 -17.18
CA GLU A 539 19.92 28.80 -17.00
C GLU A 539 20.22 28.12 -15.66
N LEU A 540 19.29 28.03 -14.70
CA LEU A 540 19.56 27.35 -13.43
C LEU A 540 18.89 25.96 -13.35
N ARG A 541 19.72 24.91 -13.15
CA ARG A 541 19.29 23.58 -12.67
C ARG A 541 18.20 23.74 -11.61
N SER A 542 17.13 22.93 -11.69
CA SER A 542 15.94 23.03 -10.83
C SER A 542 16.30 23.37 -9.36
N PRO A 543 15.82 24.50 -8.79
CA PRO A 543 16.19 24.97 -7.45
C PRO A 543 15.98 23.92 -6.34
N TYR A 544 14.98 23.04 -6.52
CA TYR A 544 14.73 21.89 -5.65
C TYR A 544 15.87 20.85 -5.66
N HIS A 545 16.43 20.52 -6.82
CA HIS A 545 17.60 19.64 -6.88
C HIS A 545 18.84 20.31 -6.26
N PHE A 546 18.95 21.63 -6.40
CA PHE A 546 20.04 22.39 -5.78
C PHE A 546 19.93 22.42 -4.24
N SER A 547 18.71 22.50 -3.69
CA SER A 547 18.49 22.45 -2.23
C SER A 547 18.89 21.09 -1.64
N LEU A 548 18.50 19.98 -2.28
CA LEU A 548 18.90 18.63 -1.85
C LEU A 548 20.42 18.41 -1.92
N LYS A 549 21.07 18.90 -2.98
CA LYS A 549 22.53 18.83 -3.12
C LYS A 549 23.23 19.64 -2.02
N SER A 550 22.71 20.82 -1.69
CA SER A 550 23.27 21.68 -0.64
C SER A 550 23.06 21.09 0.76
N TYR A 551 21.89 20.47 1.01
CA TYR A 551 21.62 19.71 2.24
C TYR A 551 22.58 18.52 2.41
N SER A 552 22.75 17.71 1.36
CA SER A 552 23.70 16.58 1.41
C SER A 552 25.12 17.04 1.70
N LYS A 553 25.54 18.17 1.09
CA LYS A 553 26.86 18.77 1.34
C LYS A 553 26.99 19.26 2.79
N ALA A 554 25.97 19.92 3.32
CA ALA A 554 25.93 20.37 4.71
C ALA A 554 26.06 19.19 5.69
N LEU A 555 25.39 18.07 5.42
CA LEU A 555 25.46 16.86 6.25
C LEU A 555 26.86 16.24 6.26
N THR A 556 27.50 16.11 5.10
CA THR A 556 28.88 15.60 4.99
C THR A 556 29.89 16.54 5.67
N SER A 557 29.74 17.86 5.46
CA SER A 557 30.56 18.89 6.12
C SER A 557 30.40 18.86 7.64
N LEU A 558 29.17 18.69 8.13
CA LEU A 558 28.83 18.60 9.56
C LEU A 558 29.45 17.35 10.20
N GLN A 559 29.35 16.18 9.54
CA GLN A 559 29.96 14.94 10.01
C GLN A 559 31.47 15.06 10.18
N HIS A 560 32.15 15.71 9.23
CA HIS A 560 33.59 15.97 9.33
C HIS A 560 33.91 16.99 10.43
N TYR A 561 33.04 17.96 10.68
CA TYR A 561 33.24 18.97 11.73
C TYR A 561 33.13 18.35 13.13
N ILE A 562 32.11 17.51 13.38
CA ILE A 562 31.83 16.87 14.67
C ILE A 562 32.97 15.94 15.13
N GLN A 563 33.77 15.40 14.22
CA GLN A 563 34.94 14.56 14.54
C GLN A 563 36.08 15.36 15.20
N SER A 564 36.05 16.69 15.17
CA SER A 564 37.09 17.53 15.79
C SER A 564 36.72 17.93 17.24
N PRO A 565 37.62 17.78 18.23
CA PRO A 565 37.32 18.00 19.65
C PRO A 565 36.98 19.46 20.01
N ARG A 566 37.21 20.42 19.11
CA ARG A 566 36.83 21.83 19.27
C ARG A 566 35.47 22.18 18.66
N ALA A 567 34.85 21.29 17.89
CA ALA A 567 33.60 21.58 17.18
C ALA A 567 32.37 21.71 18.09
N LEU A 568 32.37 21.04 19.24
CA LEU A 568 31.27 21.09 20.19
C LEU A 568 31.08 22.46 20.87
N HIS A 569 32.11 23.29 20.90
CA HIS A 569 32.00 24.66 21.42
C HIS A 569 31.68 25.69 20.32
N CYS A 570 31.55 25.26 19.06
CA CYS A 570 31.22 26.15 17.95
C CYS A 570 29.70 26.30 17.84
N GLN A 571 29.17 27.49 18.17
CA GLN A 571 27.74 27.83 18.08
C GLN A 571 27.11 27.52 16.72
N GLY A 572 27.90 27.56 15.65
CA GLY A 572 27.46 27.25 14.30
C GLY A 572 27.00 25.80 14.12
N VAL A 573 27.50 24.86 14.92
CA VAL A 573 27.14 23.43 14.84
C VAL A 573 25.73 23.19 15.38
N LEU A 574 25.37 23.81 16.51
CA LEU A 574 24.02 23.73 17.10
C LEU A 574 22.95 24.37 16.19
N TRP A 575 23.27 25.53 15.62
CA TRP A 575 22.40 26.16 14.62
C TRP A 575 22.30 25.35 13.33
N CYS A 576 23.39 24.69 12.91
CA CYS A 576 23.37 23.84 11.73
C CYS A 576 22.47 22.61 11.94
N THR A 577 22.56 21.92 13.08
CA THR A 577 21.68 20.76 13.36
C THR A 577 20.22 21.17 13.46
N LEU A 578 19.91 22.29 14.12
CA LEU A 578 18.55 22.83 14.20
C LEU A 578 17.97 23.16 12.82
N LEU A 579 18.73 23.85 11.97
CA LEU A 579 18.29 24.22 10.61
C LEU A 579 18.17 23.02 9.67
N LEU A 580 19.04 22.00 9.79
CA LEU A 580 18.89 20.76 9.02
C LEU A 580 17.63 20.00 9.44
N GLY A 581 17.30 19.99 10.73
CA GLY A 581 16.02 19.44 11.20
C GLY A 581 14.84 20.22 10.61
N LEU A 582 14.90 21.55 10.62
CA LEU A 582 13.87 22.39 10.01
C LEU A 582 13.71 22.13 8.50
N PHE A 583 14.82 21.91 7.79
CA PHE A 583 14.81 21.52 6.37
C PHE A 583 14.12 20.18 6.15
N GLU A 584 14.38 19.17 6.99
CA GLU A 584 13.71 17.87 6.93
C GLU A 584 12.21 18.00 7.22
N LEU A 585 11.82 18.84 8.18
CA LEU A 585 10.43 19.17 8.45
C LEU A 585 9.75 19.85 7.24
N MET A 586 10.46 20.70 6.52
CA MET A 586 9.93 21.39 5.34
C MET A 586 9.73 20.48 4.12
N ILE A 587 10.46 19.37 4.02
CA ILE A 587 10.40 18.42 2.89
C ILE A 587 9.51 17.22 3.19
N GLU A 588 9.54 16.70 4.41
CA GLU A 588 8.91 15.42 4.74
C GLU A 588 7.52 15.59 5.36
N VAL A 589 6.49 15.06 4.69
CA VAL A 589 5.08 15.11 5.14
C VAL A 589 4.84 14.23 6.37
N SER A 590 5.68 13.22 6.61
CA SER A 590 5.53 12.27 7.72
C SER A 590 6.07 12.82 9.06
N GLY A 591 7.00 13.77 9.02
CA GLY A 591 7.70 14.32 10.18
C GLY A 591 8.62 13.34 10.92
N GLY A 592 8.76 12.10 10.45
CA GLY A 592 9.50 11.05 11.14
C GLY A 592 11.02 11.19 11.10
N GLN A 593 11.61 11.67 10.00
CA GLN A 593 13.05 11.98 9.93
C GLN A 593 13.37 13.19 10.82
N TRP A 594 12.55 14.24 10.73
CA TRP A 594 12.67 15.41 11.61
C TRP A 594 12.66 15.01 13.09
N ALA A 595 11.70 14.18 13.52
CA ALA A 595 11.62 13.74 14.92
C ALA A 595 12.89 13.00 15.37
N LYS A 596 13.43 12.10 14.54
CA LYS A 596 14.69 11.39 14.80
C LYS A 596 15.88 12.34 14.81
N HIS A 597 15.94 13.29 13.89
CA HIS A 597 17.00 14.29 13.80
C HIS A 597 17.01 15.23 15.01
N MET A 598 15.84 15.60 15.51
CA MET A 598 15.72 16.40 16.75
C MET A 598 16.18 15.62 17.98
N LEU A 599 15.73 14.36 18.15
CA LEU A 599 16.09 13.50 19.29
C LEU A 599 17.56 13.07 19.28
N TYR A 600 18.04 12.49 18.19
CA TYR A 600 19.35 11.86 18.13
C TYR A 600 20.45 12.79 17.60
N GLY A 601 20.07 13.88 16.92
CA GLY A 601 21.00 14.87 16.37
C GLY A 601 21.08 16.12 17.24
N THR A 602 20.05 16.96 17.18
CA THR A 602 20.07 18.31 17.79
C THR A 602 20.12 18.24 19.32
N SER A 603 19.32 17.38 19.96
CA SER A 603 19.36 17.17 21.41
C SER A 603 20.72 16.69 21.90
N LYS A 604 21.36 15.76 21.17
CA LYS A 604 22.63 15.20 21.61
C LYS A 604 23.77 16.20 21.51
N ILE A 605 23.77 17.03 20.47
CA ILE A 605 24.72 18.14 20.35
C ILE A 605 24.50 19.18 21.44
N LEU A 606 23.25 19.46 21.81
CA LEU A 606 22.91 20.38 22.90
C LEU A 606 23.42 19.86 24.26
N GLU A 607 23.19 18.59 24.58
CA GLU A 607 23.71 17.94 25.81
C GLU A 607 25.24 18.01 25.88
N LEU A 608 25.91 17.67 24.78
CA LEU A 608 27.37 17.63 24.74
C LEU A 608 28.02 19.02 24.73
N SER A 609 27.27 20.07 24.39
CA SER A 609 27.77 21.46 24.42
C SER A 609 27.83 22.04 25.85
N GLY A 610 27.25 21.37 26.85
CA GLY A 610 27.26 21.76 28.27
C GLY A 610 26.48 23.04 28.62
N THR A 611 26.18 23.25 29.91
CA THR A 611 25.42 24.40 30.45
C THR A 611 26.31 25.52 31.01
N ASP A 612 27.49 25.74 30.42
CA ASP A 612 28.43 26.72 30.98
C ASP A 612 27.92 28.18 30.86
N SER A 613 28.07 28.89 31.98
CA SER A 613 27.44 30.13 32.43
C SER A 613 27.88 31.43 31.74
N ARG A 614 28.34 31.38 30.49
CA ARG A 614 28.42 32.54 29.59
C ARG A 614 27.53 32.28 28.38
N SER A 615 26.26 32.63 28.53
CA SER A 615 25.25 32.46 27.50
C SER A 615 25.31 33.61 26.50
N ASP A 616 25.96 33.38 25.36
CA ASP A 616 25.84 34.29 24.20
C ASP A 616 24.39 34.29 23.70
N TYR A 617 23.89 35.46 23.30
CA TYR A 617 22.52 35.68 22.84
C TYR A 617 22.04 34.64 21.81
N LEU A 618 22.87 34.33 20.81
CA LEU A 618 22.57 33.34 19.77
C LEU A 618 22.39 31.91 20.30
N ARG A 619 23.05 31.56 21.40
CA ARG A 619 22.93 30.25 22.03
C ARG A 619 21.59 30.13 22.76
N CYS A 620 21.19 31.16 23.50
CA CYS A 620 19.87 31.22 24.12
C CYS A 620 18.76 31.12 23.07
N GLN A 621 18.84 31.88 21.97
CA GLN A 621 17.83 31.81 20.91
C GLN A 621 17.73 30.43 20.26
N SER A 622 18.86 29.75 20.03
CA SER A 622 18.85 28.37 19.49
C SER A 622 18.19 27.38 20.45
N PHE A 623 18.40 27.58 21.76
CA PHE A 623 17.81 26.74 22.80
C PHE A 623 16.31 26.98 22.93
N GLU A 624 15.85 28.23 22.96
CA GLU A 624 14.42 28.56 23.01
C GLU A 624 13.66 28.06 21.77
N THR A 625 14.28 28.18 20.59
CA THR A 625 13.71 27.63 19.35
C THR A 625 13.64 26.09 19.42
N PHE A 626 14.69 25.44 19.93
CA PHE A 626 14.69 24.00 20.15
C PHE A 626 13.63 23.57 21.16
N ARG A 627 13.47 24.29 22.28
CA ARG A 627 12.45 24.03 23.31
C ARG A 627 11.04 24.06 22.73
N LEU A 628 10.73 25.07 21.92
CA LEU A 628 9.44 25.16 21.26
C LEU A 628 9.20 23.99 20.30
N LEU A 629 10.18 23.66 19.46
CA LEU A 629 10.06 22.57 18.49
C LEU A 629 9.96 21.20 19.17
N GLU A 630 10.70 20.98 20.26
CA GLU A 630 10.70 19.75 21.03
C GLU A 630 9.42 19.58 21.85
N ALA A 631 8.88 20.65 22.44
CA ALA A 631 7.58 20.61 23.12
C ALA A 631 6.45 20.23 22.14
N ASN A 632 6.47 20.80 20.93
CA ASN A 632 5.52 20.43 19.88
C ASN A 632 5.72 18.98 19.42
N ARG A 633 6.97 18.51 19.27
CA ARG A 633 7.29 17.11 18.95
C ARG A 633 6.75 16.16 20.02
N ALA A 634 7.06 16.41 21.29
CA ALA A 634 6.66 15.57 22.43
C ALA A 634 5.13 15.41 22.51
N ILE A 635 4.37 16.48 22.24
CA ILE A 635 2.91 16.44 22.19
C ILE A 635 2.40 15.70 20.95
N LEU A 636 2.95 16.01 19.76
CA LEU A 636 2.50 15.41 18.50
C LEU A 636 2.74 13.90 18.46
N TYR A 637 3.83 13.41 19.04
CA TYR A 637 4.20 12.00 19.04
C TYR A 637 3.91 11.28 20.37
N GLY A 638 3.53 12.01 21.42
CA GLY A 638 3.20 11.44 22.73
C GLY A 638 4.38 10.70 23.36
N GLU A 639 5.58 11.26 23.19
CA GLU A 639 6.87 10.77 23.69
C GLU A 639 7.42 11.75 24.74
N ASP A 640 8.29 11.26 25.62
CA ASP A 640 8.95 12.11 26.61
C ASP A 640 9.82 13.17 25.93
N SER A 641 9.82 14.36 26.53
CA SER A 641 10.70 15.46 26.14
C SER A 641 12.02 15.33 26.88
N VAL A 642 13.13 15.53 26.17
CA VAL A 642 14.49 15.54 26.75
C VAL A 642 14.70 16.76 27.69
N LEU A 643 13.76 17.71 27.71
CA LEU A 643 13.87 19.01 28.38
C LEU A 643 13.25 19.06 29.79
N SER A 644 12.94 17.93 30.44
CA SER A 644 12.36 17.95 31.80
C SER A 644 13.29 18.62 32.83
N ASP A 645 14.61 18.59 32.60
CA ASP A 645 15.63 18.97 33.57
C ASP A 645 16.47 20.20 33.16
N TYR A 646 16.18 20.86 32.03
CA TYR A 646 17.00 21.93 31.48
C TYR A 646 16.38 23.32 31.66
N THR A 647 16.97 24.16 32.51
CA THR A 647 16.68 25.61 32.62
C THR A 647 17.89 26.41 32.18
N CYS A 648 17.76 27.28 31.18
CA CYS A 648 18.81 28.25 30.84
C CYS A 648 18.77 29.40 31.86
N THR A 649 19.49 29.26 32.98
CA THR A 649 19.61 30.31 33.99
C THR A 649 20.80 31.20 33.67
N GLY A 650 20.51 32.34 33.02
CA GLY A 650 21.54 33.24 32.52
C GLY A 650 21.18 34.71 32.51
N GLN A 651 20.28 35.21 33.36
CA GLN A 651 20.25 36.61 33.81
C GLN A 651 19.26 36.81 34.98
N PRO A 652 19.64 37.45 36.11
CA PRO A 652 18.75 37.56 37.29
C PRO A 652 17.65 38.63 37.21
N ASP A 653 17.62 39.52 36.21
CA ASP A 653 16.91 40.81 36.37
C ASP A 653 15.80 41.14 35.35
N LEU A 654 15.36 40.18 34.53
CA LEU A 654 14.14 40.37 33.72
C LEU A 654 13.22 39.15 33.81
N ILE A 655 12.85 38.77 35.03
CA ILE A 655 11.66 37.94 35.28
C ILE A 655 10.43 38.86 35.14
N THR A 656 10.11 39.23 33.92
CA THR A 656 8.70 39.32 33.52
C THR A 656 8.35 37.95 32.99
N SER A 657 7.50 37.22 33.71
CA SER A 657 6.97 35.91 33.34
C SER A 657 6.45 35.94 31.91
N ASN A 658 7.28 35.51 30.96
CA ASN A 658 6.89 35.44 29.57
C ASN A 658 5.82 34.34 29.49
N PRO A 659 4.56 34.64 29.15
CA PRO A 659 3.48 33.64 29.15
C PRO A 659 3.81 32.43 28.26
N LEU A 660 4.68 32.63 27.26
CA LEU A 660 5.20 31.55 26.42
C LEU A 660 6.01 30.52 27.21
N ASP A 661 6.83 30.93 28.18
CA ASP A 661 7.63 30.02 29.01
C ASP A 661 6.76 29.19 29.95
N GLU A 662 5.71 29.79 30.53
CA GLU A 662 4.75 29.06 31.36
C GLU A 662 3.97 28.03 30.53
N ILE A 663 3.54 28.41 29.32
CA ILE A 663 2.84 27.50 28.39
C ILE A 663 3.76 26.35 27.96
N LEU A 664 5.01 26.63 27.60
CA LEU A 664 5.98 25.61 27.19
C LEU A 664 6.30 24.64 28.34
N ASN A 665 6.49 25.15 29.55
CA ASN A 665 6.72 24.31 30.73
C ASN A 665 5.48 23.47 31.06
N PHE A 666 4.27 24.01 30.88
CA PHE A 666 3.03 23.26 31.03
C PHE A 666 2.88 22.16 29.96
N MET A 667 3.20 22.46 28.70
CA MET A 667 3.21 21.51 27.58
C MET A 667 4.18 20.33 27.83
N ILE A 668 5.38 20.62 28.33
CA ILE A 668 6.39 19.61 28.68
C ILE A 668 5.94 18.75 29.88
N LYS A 669 5.32 19.35 30.89
CA LYS A 669 4.74 18.60 32.03
C LYS A 669 3.59 17.68 31.60
N ILE A 670 2.74 18.13 30.68
CA ILE A 670 1.66 17.31 30.11
C ILE A 670 2.23 16.12 29.33
N SER A 671 3.26 16.31 28.50
CA SER A 671 3.85 15.20 27.76
C SER A 671 4.44 14.13 28.69
N SER A 672 5.10 14.54 29.78
CA SER A 672 5.62 13.61 30.80
C SER A 672 4.50 12.87 31.54
N PHE A 673 3.40 13.56 31.88
CA PHE A 673 2.23 12.94 32.50
C PHE A 673 1.55 11.91 31.58
N ILE A 674 1.44 12.20 30.28
CA ILE A 674 0.89 11.28 29.28
C ILE A 674 1.76 10.02 29.14
N SER A 675 3.09 10.16 29.19
CA SER A 675 4.02 9.02 29.18
C SER A 675 3.88 8.16 30.45
N SER A 676 3.75 8.79 31.62
CA SER A 676 3.55 8.10 32.90
C SER A 676 2.26 7.26 32.93
N ILE A 677 1.16 7.75 32.34
CA ILE A 677 -0.10 6.99 32.22
C ILE A 677 0.08 5.74 31.34
N LYS A 678 0.82 5.85 30.23
CA LYS A 678 1.11 4.69 29.37
C LYS A 678 1.92 3.63 30.10
N LEU A 679 2.87 4.04 30.95
CA LEU A 679 3.70 3.12 31.73
C LEU A 679 2.92 2.38 32.82
N ASN A 680 2.09 3.10 33.58
CA ASN A 680 1.28 2.53 34.66
C ASN A 680 0.24 1.52 34.14
N GLN A 681 -0.39 1.79 32.99
CA GLN A 681 -1.28 0.82 32.34
C GLN A 681 -0.51 -0.44 31.86
N PHE A 682 0.75 -0.29 31.46
CA PHE A 682 1.58 -1.42 31.06
C PHE A 682 1.99 -2.28 32.28
N GLN A 683 2.24 -1.65 33.43
CA GLN A 683 2.62 -2.32 34.67
C GLN A 683 1.44 -3.09 35.30
N GLU A 684 0.25 -2.51 35.35
CA GLU A 684 -0.97 -3.22 35.77
C GLU A 684 -1.26 -4.44 34.88
N ILE A 685 -1.05 -4.33 33.57
CA ILE A 685 -1.24 -5.45 32.63
C ILE A 685 -0.19 -6.54 32.85
N ASN A 686 1.06 -6.16 33.15
CA ASN A 686 2.14 -7.13 33.38
C ASN A 686 1.97 -7.88 34.71
N ASP A 687 1.53 -7.20 35.77
CA ASP A 687 1.23 -7.83 37.06
C ASP A 687 0.01 -8.76 36.98
N THR A 688 -0.98 -8.42 36.14
CA THR A 688 -2.14 -9.30 35.87
C THR A 688 -1.73 -10.53 35.04
N ILE A 689 -0.70 -10.42 34.19
CA ILE A 689 -0.18 -11.55 33.40
C ILE A 689 0.73 -12.47 34.23
N ILE A 690 1.38 -11.96 35.28
CA ILE A 690 2.21 -12.78 36.20
C ILE A 690 1.34 -13.53 37.23
N GLN A 691 0.09 -13.09 37.45
CA GLN A 691 -0.89 -13.79 38.32
C GLN A 691 -1.80 -14.80 37.59
N ILE A 692 -1.75 -14.90 36.25
CA ILE A 692 -2.46 -15.92 35.44
C ILE A 692 -1.47 -16.98 34.99
#